data_AF-A0AAD3CW28-F1
#
_entry.id   AF-A0AAD3CW28-F1
#
_cell.length_a   1.000
_cell.length_b   1.000
_cell.length_c   1.000
_cell.angle_alpha   90.00
_cell.angle_beta   90.00
_cell.angle_gamma   90.00
#
_symmetry.space_group_name_H-M   'P 1'
#
loop_
_entity.id
_entity.type
_entity.pdbx_description
1 polymer ?
#
loop_
_entity_poly.entity_id
_entity_poly.type
_entity_poly.pdbx_seq_one_letter_code
_entity_poly.pdbx_strand_id
1 'polypeptide(L)'
;MHIIPEDDEPVLRAESDHEAEEDDNKSELLDIARDEQLDRHTLAFEHTRALQQPDPSWRVNISMLPYLGMVFNSQLWLILLPLLIALLRYKGSIKKRLTEIENGWTDYRIHRIITPNQGQKKIRCLELDQNFLERNKDWKLISLGQYLSQLKPGNEDTPEFLKKELSLVIGSTLIKVLGKTYGAALLPVLGIGPLETSLGNVASNIASWVTAKIMADKSEQDPLEDIGGLNLTLLEVIAMLNAHQANRTWDMKETPLDLYCRGEKDQGNLSFDRSHLENNNEYKNEGLPNPFVMEKDFGQMIQDMEGIMKNINGTYDPDDKNLLAKPTLIDERFLPDLYFGWGDAQCTHTNDECLKNRLFALLLTKLGYNIYLLSKGAKSNDLFTVEHNGKSINQPHQLIEEMLDSNHVVEVCPKSTFAQFGVALCVKEEDGSFTNIPLSLQQKTGVESPVDTRPTYFPAPHGGLDVVISGPLVGDGKRCNLQFYVDISGLTAVYANHDVDVPWLERTELAKPYNRQDSLQAVRMTGLVSTVFNSMASDMKLPFGGYGLLGMCNDAAALIDFAVRGETSSYPLLSTGKYLMHIVAYFEELKSKLNEIEGTVAIVNDIDKLVYAAANMPTDLHITPSSISCTASRYLATYDKAVFQLTTESIEIMKETVERYKKYA
;
A
#
# COMPACT_ATOMS: atom_id res chain seq x y z
N MET A 1 -33.69 41.84 16.24
CA MET A 1 -34.72 42.78 15.75
C MET A 1 -34.42 43.13 14.30
N HIS A 2 -34.85 42.25 13.39
CA HIS A 2 -35.25 42.51 12.01
C HIS A 2 -35.86 41.18 11.54
N ILE A 3 -37.13 41.27 11.17
CA ILE A 3 -38.07 40.17 10.88
C ILE A 3 -38.28 40.16 9.38
N ILE A 4 -38.12 39.00 8.73
CA ILE A 4 -38.62 38.68 7.38
C ILE A 4 -39.01 37.18 7.40
N PRO A 5 -40.12 36.77 6.75
CA PRO A 5 -41.05 35.79 7.30
C PRO A 5 -40.93 34.37 6.71
N GLU A 6 -41.52 33.44 7.47
CA GLU A 6 -41.94 32.08 7.10
C GLU A 6 -43.08 32.12 6.07
N ASP A 7 -43.07 31.20 5.11
CA ASP A 7 -44.16 30.65 4.27
C ASP A 7 -43.46 29.55 3.41
N ASP A 8 -43.95 28.38 3.04
CA ASP A 8 -45.19 27.62 3.25
C ASP A 8 -44.84 26.18 2.80
N GLU A 9 -45.15 25.15 3.61
CA GLU A 9 -45.13 23.75 3.17
C GLU A 9 -46.48 23.39 2.51
N PRO A 10 -46.50 22.66 1.38
CA PRO A 10 -47.74 22.09 0.88
C PRO A 10 -47.98 20.70 1.50
N VAL A 11 -49.04 20.65 2.30
CA VAL A 11 -49.77 19.45 2.71
C VAL A 11 -50.39 18.77 1.49
N LEU A 12 -50.10 17.48 1.28
CA LEU A 12 -50.92 16.60 0.45
C LEU A 12 -51.40 15.41 1.28
N ARG A 13 -52.67 15.49 1.69
CA ARG A 13 -53.50 14.33 2.04
C ARG A 13 -54.24 13.87 0.80
N ALA A 14 -54.22 12.56 0.55
CA ALA A 14 -55.29 11.85 -0.15
C ALA A 14 -55.49 10.49 0.54
N GLU A 15 -56.62 10.36 1.24
CA GLU A 15 -57.35 9.09 1.43
C GLU A 15 -57.81 8.63 0.01
N SER A 16 -58.07 7.38 -0.34
CA SER A 16 -58.78 6.30 0.36
C SER A 16 -58.69 5.01 -0.47
N ASP A 17 -58.75 3.87 0.21
CA ASP A 17 -59.47 2.63 -0.14
C ASP A 17 -59.24 1.96 -1.50
N HIS A 18 -58.55 0.81 -1.46
CA HIS A 18 -59.01 -0.39 -2.16
C HIS A 18 -58.66 -1.65 -1.34
N GLU A 19 -59.70 -2.44 -1.10
CA GLU A 19 -59.71 -3.72 -0.39
C GLU A 19 -58.94 -4.83 -1.11
N ALA A 20 -58.37 -5.71 -0.28
CA ALA A 20 -58.34 -7.18 -0.36
C ALA A 20 -58.32 -7.89 -1.73
N GLU A 21 -57.22 -8.63 -1.96
CA GLU A 21 -57.14 -10.05 -2.36
C GLU A 21 -55.85 -10.28 -3.16
N GLU A 22 -54.78 -10.74 -2.49
CA GLU A 22 -53.72 -11.55 -3.12
C GLU A 22 -52.71 -11.99 -2.04
N ASP A 23 -53.11 -12.96 -1.21
CA ASP A 23 -52.25 -13.53 -0.19
C ASP A 23 -52.38 -15.07 -0.16
N ASP A 24 -52.18 -15.70 -1.32
CA ASP A 24 -52.07 -17.17 -1.40
C ASP A 24 -51.15 -17.72 -2.52
N ASN A 25 -50.40 -16.87 -3.24
CA ASN A 25 -49.54 -17.31 -4.36
C ASN A 25 -48.05 -16.94 -4.25
N LYS A 26 -47.60 -16.43 -3.10
CA LYS A 26 -46.18 -16.08 -2.86
C LYS A 26 -45.38 -17.13 -2.10
N SER A 27 -46.01 -18.07 -1.40
CA SER A 27 -45.29 -19.15 -0.71
C SER A 27 -44.90 -20.29 -1.67
N GLU A 28 -45.69 -20.56 -2.70
CA GLU A 28 -45.42 -21.64 -3.65
C GLU A 28 -44.28 -21.32 -4.65
N LEU A 29 -44.07 -20.04 -4.98
CA LEU A 29 -42.97 -19.59 -5.86
C LEU A 29 -41.61 -19.48 -5.14
N LEU A 30 -41.60 -19.36 -3.80
CA LEU A 30 -40.37 -19.34 -3.01
C LEU A 30 -39.87 -20.76 -2.66
N ASP A 31 -40.75 -21.75 -2.61
CA ASP A 31 -40.36 -23.15 -2.41
C ASP A 31 -39.83 -23.81 -3.70
N ILE A 32 -40.34 -23.43 -4.88
CA ILE A 32 -39.79 -23.89 -6.18
C ILE A 32 -38.38 -23.34 -6.44
N ALA A 33 -38.10 -22.10 -6.02
CA ALA A 33 -36.76 -21.50 -6.14
C ALA A 33 -35.75 -22.07 -5.12
N ARG A 34 -36.21 -22.66 -4.02
CA ARG A 34 -35.37 -23.28 -2.99
C ARG A 34 -34.98 -24.71 -3.35
N ASP A 35 -35.87 -25.45 -3.99
CA ASP A 35 -35.59 -26.82 -4.45
C ASP A 35 -34.67 -26.86 -5.69
N GLU A 36 -34.77 -25.90 -6.63
CA GLU A 36 -33.82 -25.82 -7.76
C GLU A 36 -32.38 -25.43 -7.33
N GLN A 37 -32.22 -24.78 -6.19
CA GLN A 37 -30.90 -24.38 -5.67
C GLN A 37 -30.25 -25.47 -4.79
N LEU A 38 -31.05 -26.36 -4.19
CA LEU A 38 -30.58 -27.54 -3.46
C LEU A 38 -30.16 -28.68 -4.42
N ASP A 39 -30.81 -28.82 -5.57
CA ASP A 39 -30.48 -29.86 -6.56
C ASP A 39 -29.15 -29.58 -7.30
N ARG A 40 -28.78 -28.31 -7.49
CA ARG A 40 -27.48 -27.92 -8.09
C ARG A 40 -26.30 -28.15 -7.15
N HIS A 41 -26.50 -28.05 -5.83
CA HIS A 41 -25.44 -28.33 -4.85
C HIS A 41 -25.23 -29.83 -4.62
N THR A 42 -26.28 -30.65 -4.80
CA THR A 42 -26.19 -32.11 -4.67
C THR A 42 -25.53 -32.74 -5.91
N LEU A 43 -25.82 -32.24 -7.11
CA LEU A 43 -25.16 -32.67 -8.37
C LEU A 43 -23.66 -32.29 -8.43
N ALA A 44 -23.25 -31.17 -7.82
CA ALA A 44 -21.84 -30.79 -7.75
C ALA A 44 -21.02 -31.64 -6.74
N PHE A 45 -21.68 -32.18 -5.71
CA PHE A 45 -21.04 -33.01 -4.70
C PHE A 45 -20.91 -34.48 -5.15
N GLU A 46 -21.84 -35.00 -5.95
CA GLU A 46 -21.74 -36.35 -6.52
C GLU A 46 -20.74 -36.45 -7.68
N HIS A 47 -20.55 -35.37 -8.46
CA HIS A 47 -19.56 -35.36 -9.54
C HIS A 47 -18.11 -35.33 -9.05
N THR A 48 -17.88 -34.86 -7.82
CA THR A 48 -16.54 -34.79 -7.21
C THR A 48 -16.19 -36.10 -6.47
N ARG A 49 -17.19 -36.85 -6.00
CA ARG A 49 -16.98 -38.18 -5.40
C ARG A 49 -16.75 -39.29 -6.44
N ALA A 50 -17.20 -39.08 -7.69
CA ALA A 50 -16.92 -39.97 -8.82
C ALA A 50 -15.46 -39.93 -9.33
N LEU A 51 -14.61 -39.01 -8.82
CA LEU A 51 -13.22 -38.86 -9.24
C LEU A 51 -12.18 -39.37 -8.23
N GLN A 52 -12.59 -40.00 -7.13
CA GLN A 52 -11.68 -40.47 -6.08
C GLN A 52 -11.72 -41.98 -5.78
N GLN A 53 -12.33 -42.81 -6.63
CA GLN A 53 -12.13 -44.26 -6.59
C GLN A 53 -11.84 -44.80 -7.99
N PRO A 54 -10.69 -45.45 -8.23
CA PRO A 54 -10.41 -46.05 -9.53
C PRO A 54 -11.29 -47.29 -9.71
N ASP A 55 -12.23 -47.22 -10.64
CA ASP A 55 -12.98 -48.36 -11.14
C ASP A 55 -12.01 -49.33 -11.87
N PRO A 56 -11.91 -50.61 -11.46
CA PRO A 56 -11.05 -51.61 -12.10
C PRO A 56 -11.60 -52.14 -13.45
N SER A 57 -12.67 -51.55 -14.01
CA SER A 57 -13.29 -52.01 -15.26
C SER A 57 -12.58 -51.56 -16.55
N TRP A 58 -11.61 -50.64 -16.50
CA TRP A 58 -10.79 -50.26 -17.67
C TRP A 58 -9.56 -51.17 -17.84
N ARG A 59 -9.80 -52.47 -18.00
CA ARG A 59 -8.80 -53.34 -18.65
C ARG A 59 -8.82 -53.06 -20.15
N VAL A 60 -8.06 -52.06 -20.57
CA VAL A 60 -7.63 -51.96 -21.97
C VAL A 60 -6.94 -53.28 -22.32
N ASN A 61 -7.43 -53.92 -23.37
CA ASN A 61 -6.89 -55.17 -23.87
C ASN A 61 -5.48 -54.93 -24.43
N ILE A 62 -4.45 -55.18 -23.62
CA ILE A 62 -3.02 -55.00 -23.93
C ILE A 62 -2.55 -55.92 -25.09
N SER A 63 -3.40 -56.82 -25.60
CA SER A 63 -3.07 -57.69 -26.73
C SER A 63 -3.04 -56.99 -28.10
N MET A 64 -3.45 -55.71 -28.22
CA MET A 64 -3.36 -54.96 -29.50
C MET A 64 -2.25 -53.90 -29.58
N LEU A 65 -1.50 -53.65 -28.50
CA LEU A 65 -0.39 -52.66 -28.50
C LEU A 65 0.85 -53.02 -29.35
N PRO A 66 1.14 -54.29 -29.72
CA PRO A 66 2.29 -54.58 -30.59
C PRO A 66 2.09 -54.14 -32.05
N TYR A 67 0.86 -53.91 -32.51
CA TYR A 67 0.58 -53.68 -33.95
C TYR A 67 0.43 -52.22 -34.37
N LEU A 68 0.22 -51.29 -33.43
CA LEU A 68 0.25 -49.84 -33.73
C LEU A 68 1.64 -49.21 -33.55
N GLY A 69 2.59 -49.91 -32.94
CA GLY A 69 3.93 -49.39 -32.62
C GLY A 69 4.97 -49.45 -33.75
N MET A 70 4.68 -50.10 -34.89
CA MET A 70 5.70 -50.40 -35.91
C MET A 70 5.57 -49.67 -37.25
N VAL A 71 4.43 -49.03 -37.57
CA VAL A 71 4.27 -48.33 -38.87
C VAL A 71 4.19 -46.80 -38.72
N PHE A 72 3.82 -46.28 -37.55
CA PHE A 72 3.77 -44.82 -37.30
C PHE A 72 5.06 -44.22 -36.72
N ASN A 73 6.09 -45.04 -36.46
CA ASN A 73 7.25 -44.65 -35.67
C ASN A 73 8.54 -44.37 -36.47
N SER A 74 8.52 -44.39 -37.80
CA SER A 74 9.71 -44.02 -38.60
C SER A 74 9.53 -42.67 -39.30
N GLN A 75 8.35 -42.38 -39.87
CA GLN A 75 8.10 -41.11 -40.55
C GLN A 75 7.92 -39.92 -39.61
N LEU A 76 7.31 -40.12 -38.44
CA LEU A 76 7.20 -39.06 -37.42
C LEU A 76 8.57 -38.66 -36.88
N TRP A 77 9.47 -39.64 -36.68
CA TRP A 77 10.85 -39.39 -36.27
C TRP A 77 11.67 -38.74 -37.39
N LEU A 78 11.42 -39.03 -38.66
CA LEU A 78 12.07 -38.33 -39.79
C LEU A 78 11.70 -36.84 -39.85
N ILE A 79 10.55 -36.43 -39.30
CA ILE A 79 10.10 -35.01 -39.26
C ILE A 79 10.49 -34.35 -37.92
N LEU A 80 10.30 -35.05 -36.79
CA LEU A 80 10.57 -34.50 -35.47
C LEU A 80 12.06 -34.44 -35.13
N LEU A 81 12.87 -35.38 -35.62
CA LEU A 81 14.30 -35.41 -35.32
C LEU A 81 15.06 -34.20 -35.91
N PRO A 82 14.85 -33.77 -37.17
CA PRO A 82 15.42 -32.51 -37.67
C PRO A 82 14.95 -31.29 -36.88
N LEU A 83 13.69 -31.26 -36.45
CA LEU A 83 13.11 -30.16 -35.68
C LEU A 83 13.71 -30.09 -34.27
N LEU A 84 13.87 -31.24 -33.61
CA LEU A 84 14.55 -31.36 -32.32
C LEU A 84 16.04 -30.99 -32.44
N ILE A 85 16.72 -31.42 -33.50
CA ILE A 85 18.12 -31.04 -33.79
C ILE A 85 18.22 -29.53 -34.04
N ALA A 86 17.27 -28.94 -34.77
CA ALA A 86 17.22 -27.50 -35.00
C ALA A 86 17.01 -26.73 -33.68
N LEU A 87 16.11 -27.20 -32.81
CA LEU A 87 15.88 -26.62 -31.48
C LEU A 87 17.11 -26.75 -30.58
N LEU A 88 17.79 -27.89 -30.59
CA LEU A 88 19.03 -28.10 -29.82
C LEU A 88 20.18 -27.25 -30.36
N ARG A 89 20.31 -27.10 -31.69
CA ARG A 89 21.28 -26.20 -32.32
C ARG A 89 20.96 -24.74 -32.04
N TYR A 90 19.69 -24.36 -32.04
CA TYR A 90 19.24 -23.02 -31.69
C TYR A 90 19.55 -22.71 -30.21
N LYS A 91 19.22 -23.63 -29.29
CA LYS A 91 19.59 -23.55 -27.87
C LYS A 91 21.10 -23.47 -27.67
N GLY A 92 21.88 -24.26 -28.43
CA GLY A 92 23.33 -24.23 -28.43
C GLY A 92 23.90 -22.91 -28.97
N SER A 93 23.31 -22.36 -30.03
CA SER A 93 23.66 -21.06 -30.61
C SER A 93 23.36 -19.92 -29.64
N ILE A 94 22.21 -19.95 -28.96
CA ILE A 94 21.86 -19.00 -27.90
C ILE A 94 22.87 -19.10 -26.75
N LYS A 95 23.16 -20.30 -26.24
CA LYS A 95 24.17 -20.47 -25.18
C LYS A 95 25.53 -19.98 -25.61
N LYS A 96 25.98 -20.33 -26.82
CA LYS A 96 27.26 -19.87 -27.36
C LYS A 96 27.27 -18.35 -27.49
N ARG A 97 26.19 -17.75 -27.97
CA ARG A 97 26.08 -16.29 -28.10
C ARG A 97 26.04 -15.61 -26.73
N LEU A 98 25.35 -16.18 -25.75
CA LEU A 98 25.37 -15.72 -24.35
C LEU A 98 26.78 -15.80 -23.78
N THR A 99 27.51 -16.90 -24.01
CA THR A 99 28.91 -17.04 -23.55
C THR A 99 29.87 -16.12 -24.32
N GLU A 100 29.68 -15.89 -25.62
CA GLU A 100 30.42 -14.91 -26.42
C GLU A 100 30.15 -13.47 -25.94
N ILE A 101 28.90 -13.18 -25.57
CA ILE A 101 28.46 -11.93 -24.95
C ILE A 101 29.10 -11.81 -23.58
N GLU A 102 28.95 -12.78 -22.68
CA GLU A 102 29.53 -12.82 -21.33
C GLU A 102 31.06 -12.66 -21.35
N ASN A 103 31.76 -13.37 -22.24
CA ASN A 103 33.21 -13.29 -22.40
C ASN A 103 33.67 -11.99 -23.07
N GLY A 104 32.86 -11.41 -23.98
CA GLY A 104 33.12 -10.08 -24.54
C GLY A 104 32.76 -8.96 -23.58
N TRP A 105 31.96 -9.25 -22.56
CA TRP A 105 31.46 -8.30 -21.57
C TRP A 105 32.39 -8.16 -20.37
N THR A 106 33.24 -9.13 -20.03
CA THR A 106 34.05 -9.11 -18.80
C THR A 106 34.84 -7.82 -18.59
N ASP A 107 35.19 -7.10 -19.66
CA ASP A 107 35.97 -5.86 -19.58
C ASP A 107 35.14 -4.57 -19.70
N TYR A 108 33.85 -4.65 -20.10
CA TYR A 108 33.01 -3.46 -20.22
C TYR A 108 32.44 -3.05 -18.86
N ARG A 109 32.89 -1.89 -18.38
CA ARG A 109 32.40 -1.22 -17.17
C ARG A 109 31.77 0.11 -17.52
N ILE A 110 30.71 0.44 -16.81
CA ILE A 110 30.24 1.81 -16.71
C ILE A 110 31.10 2.51 -15.65
N HIS A 111 31.47 3.75 -15.93
CA HIS A 111 32.08 4.64 -14.95
C HIS A 111 31.14 5.79 -14.68
N ARG A 112 31.10 6.24 -13.44
CA ARG A 112 30.43 7.48 -13.05
C ARG A 112 31.42 8.63 -13.22
N ILE A 113 31.07 9.63 -14.03
CA ILE A 113 31.83 10.88 -14.16
C ILE A 113 31.10 11.97 -13.39
N ILE A 114 31.63 12.31 -12.21
CA ILE A 114 31.09 13.37 -11.36
C ILE A 114 31.45 14.72 -12.00
N THR A 115 30.61 15.19 -12.91
CA THR A 115 30.81 16.48 -13.57
C THR A 115 29.93 17.51 -12.86
N PRO A 116 30.48 18.59 -12.26
CA PRO A 116 29.74 19.43 -11.33
C PRO A 116 28.48 20.13 -11.83
N ASN A 117 28.14 20.16 -13.13
CA ASN A 117 27.01 20.99 -13.61
C ASN A 117 26.51 20.69 -15.05
N GLN A 118 26.66 19.47 -15.59
CA GLN A 118 26.36 19.22 -17.02
C GLN A 118 25.38 18.07 -17.31
N GLY A 119 24.36 17.90 -16.48
CA GLY A 119 23.17 17.15 -16.87
C GLY A 119 22.30 17.94 -17.85
N GLN A 120 22.69 18.06 -19.13
CA GLN A 120 21.84 18.71 -20.16
C GLN A 120 20.56 17.90 -20.47
N LYS A 121 20.41 16.68 -19.93
CA LYS A 121 19.36 15.73 -20.31
C LYS A 121 18.47 15.47 -19.09
N LYS A 122 17.33 16.16 -19.03
CA LYS A 122 16.37 16.09 -17.92
C LYS A 122 15.32 15.01 -18.19
N ILE A 123 15.19 14.00 -17.32
CA ILE A 123 14.01 13.13 -17.31
C ILE A 123 13.06 13.71 -16.27
N ARG A 124 12.06 14.50 -16.68
CA ARG A 124 11.19 15.26 -15.76
C ARG A 124 10.66 14.44 -14.58
N CYS A 125 10.20 13.21 -14.82
CA CYS A 125 9.68 12.32 -13.77
C CYS A 125 10.72 11.74 -12.79
N LEU A 126 12.02 11.84 -13.12
CA LEU A 126 13.14 11.41 -12.26
C LEU A 126 13.95 12.59 -11.75
N GLU A 127 13.54 13.84 -12.04
CA GLU A 127 14.20 15.05 -11.56
C GLU A 127 13.55 15.56 -10.27
N LEU A 128 14.40 16.10 -9.39
CA LEU A 128 13.96 16.84 -8.21
C LEU A 128 13.64 18.29 -8.58
N ASP A 129 12.69 18.87 -7.87
CA ASP A 129 12.37 20.30 -7.98
C ASP A 129 13.56 21.15 -7.51
N GLN A 130 13.87 22.22 -8.24
CA GLN A 130 15.02 23.08 -7.91
C GLN A 130 14.80 23.88 -6.63
N ASN A 131 13.58 24.37 -6.37
CA ASN A 131 13.28 25.08 -5.12
C ASN A 131 13.36 24.13 -3.93
N PHE A 132 13.02 22.85 -4.10
CA PHE A 132 13.24 21.82 -3.10
C PHE A 132 14.73 21.61 -2.81
N LEU A 133 15.57 21.48 -3.83
CA LEU A 133 17.03 21.37 -3.65
C LEU A 133 17.62 22.60 -2.97
N GLU A 134 17.23 23.81 -3.37
CA GLU A 134 17.72 25.07 -2.78
C GLU A 134 17.34 25.20 -1.30
N ARG A 135 16.11 24.83 -0.93
CA ARG A 135 15.65 24.83 0.47
C ARG A 135 16.37 23.80 1.33
N ASN A 136 16.88 22.72 0.72
CA ASN A 136 17.51 21.59 1.40
C ASN A 136 18.98 21.43 1.02
N LYS A 137 19.69 22.54 0.73
CA LYS A 137 21.10 22.54 0.32
C LYS A 137 22.07 21.93 1.35
N ASP A 138 21.64 21.86 2.61
CA ASP A 138 22.42 21.24 3.69
C ASP A 138 22.38 19.70 3.60
N TRP A 139 21.45 19.15 2.82
CA TRP A 139 21.35 17.73 2.51
C TRP A 139 22.07 17.39 1.19
N LYS A 140 22.81 16.28 1.19
CA LYS A 140 23.34 15.68 -0.03
C LYS A 140 22.23 14.95 -0.77
N LEU A 141 21.63 15.64 -1.76
CA LEU A 141 20.54 15.12 -2.58
C LEU A 141 20.94 15.11 -4.06
N ILE A 142 20.57 14.04 -4.76
CA ILE A 142 20.70 13.93 -6.21
C ILE A 142 19.46 13.26 -6.78
N SER A 143 19.00 13.73 -7.94
CA SER A 143 17.90 13.06 -8.63
C SER A 143 18.40 11.75 -9.27
N LEU A 144 17.51 10.77 -9.47
CA LEU A 144 17.90 9.55 -10.19
C LEU A 144 18.31 9.89 -11.63
N GLY A 145 17.63 10.85 -12.27
CA GLY A 145 17.97 11.33 -13.61
C GLY A 145 19.39 11.91 -13.67
N GLN A 146 19.77 12.73 -12.69
CA GLN A 146 21.09 13.31 -12.60
C GLN A 146 22.17 12.25 -12.37
N TYR A 147 21.96 11.27 -11.47
CA TYR A 147 22.87 10.14 -11.31
C TYR A 147 23.06 9.36 -12.62
N LEU A 148 21.97 9.01 -13.30
CA LEU A 148 22.04 8.27 -14.57
C LEU A 148 22.77 9.08 -15.67
N SER A 149 22.67 10.40 -15.66
CA SER A 149 23.37 11.28 -16.61
C SER A 149 24.90 11.28 -16.44
N GLN A 150 25.38 10.90 -15.25
CA GLN A 150 26.81 10.80 -14.92
C GLN A 150 27.44 9.50 -15.43
N LEU A 151 26.64 8.51 -15.82
CA LEU A 151 27.13 7.21 -16.26
C LEU A 151 27.70 7.31 -17.69
N LYS A 152 28.92 6.81 -17.90
CA LYS A 152 29.60 6.74 -19.19
C LYS A 152 30.20 5.35 -19.41
N PRO A 153 30.19 4.81 -20.64
CA PRO A 153 30.98 3.63 -20.97
C PRO A 153 32.46 3.89 -20.73
N GLY A 154 33.21 2.89 -20.24
CA GLY A 154 34.65 3.02 -20.01
C GLY A 154 35.50 3.18 -21.27
N ASN A 155 34.94 3.02 -22.47
CA ASN A 155 35.62 3.24 -23.73
C ASN A 155 34.74 4.07 -24.69
N GLU A 156 35.26 5.19 -25.18
CA GLU A 156 34.56 6.07 -26.13
C GLU A 156 34.25 5.35 -27.47
N ASP A 157 35.09 4.40 -27.87
CA ASP A 157 34.96 3.60 -29.09
C ASP A 157 33.95 2.45 -28.97
N THR A 158 33.14 2.41 -27.91
CA THR A 158 32.15 1.35 -27.71
C THR A 158 31.17 1.30 -28.88
N PRO A 159 31.07 0.17 -29.62
CA PRO A 159 30.17 0.07 -30.76
C PRO A 159 28.71 0.34 -30.38
N GLU A 160 27.96 0.99 -31.26
CA GLU A 160 26.57 1.39 -31.02
C GLU A 160 25.65 0.23 -30.61
N PHE A 161 25.90 -0.99 -31.10
CA PHE A 161 25.14 -2.17 -30.68
C PHE A 161 25.41 -2.54 -29.22
N LEU A 162 26.64 -2.37 -28.74
CA LEU A 162 27.03 -2.72 -27.37
C LEU A 162 26.54 -1.67 -26.38
N LYS A 163 26.46 -0.41 -26.82
CA LYS A 163 25.76 0.67 -26.12
C LYS A 163 24.28 0.35 -25.89
N LYS A 164 23.60 -0.27 -26.86
CA LYS A 164 22.20 -0.75 -26.75
C LYS A 164 22.04 -1.97 -25.84
N GLU A 165 22.99 -2.90 -25.85
CA GLU A 165 22.96 -4.08 -24.99
C GLU A 165 23.23 -3.74 -23.51
N LEU A 166 24.27 -2.95 -23.23
CA LEU A 166 24.61 -2.46 -21.88
C LEU A 166 23.45 -1.75 -21.18
N SER A 167 22.66 -1.13 -22.02
CA SER A 167 21.50 -0.36 -21.73
C SER A 167 20.25 -1.19 -21.42
N LEU A 168 20.03 -2.26 -22.19
CA LEU A 168 19.06 -3.30 -21.83
C LEU A 168 19.44 -3.96 -20.51
N VAL A 169 20.74 -4.07 -20.21
CA VAL A 169 21.23 -4.60 -18.93
C VAL A 169 20.97 -3.63 -17.80
N ILE A 170 21.34 -2.35 -17.92
CA ILE A 170 21.04 -1.33 -16.90
C ILE A 170 19.53 -1.27 -16.64
N GLY A 171 18.74 -1.25 -17.71
CA GLY A 171 17.29 -1.36 -17.65
C GLY A 171 16.81 -2.60 -16.90
N SER A 172 17.28 -3.78 -17.32
CA SER A 172 16.94 -5.07 -16.70
C SER A 172 17.40 -5.14 -15.24
N THR A 173 18.54 -4.57 -14.91
CA THR A 173 19.08 -4.47 -13.55
C THR A 173 18.17 -3.58 -12.74
N LEU A 174 17.86 -2.36 -13.17
CA LEU A 174 16.89 -1.47 -12.51
C LEU A 174 15.51 -2.16 -12.35
N ILE A 175 15.04 -2.93 -13.34
CA ILE A 175 13.81 -3.73 -13.22
C ILE A 175 13.95 -4.85 -12.20
N LYS A 176 15.07 -5.56 -12.15
CA LYS A 176 15.24 -6.67 -11.19
C LYS A 176 15.40 -6.15 -9.76
N VAL A 177 16.08 -5.02 -9.64
CA VAL A 177 16.46 -4.31 -8.43
C VAL A 177 15.24 -3.59 -7.87
N LEU A 178 14.66 -2.65 -8.62
CA LEU A 178 13.45 -1.96 -8.23
C LEU A 178 12.26 -2.94 -8.33
N GLY A 179 12.07 -3.64 -9.43
CA GLY A 179 10.86 -4.42 -9.74
C GLY A 179 10.70 -5.81 -9.09
N LYS A 180 11.55 -6.30 -8.17
CA LYS A 180 11.12 -7.40 -7.28
C LYS A 180 10.45 -6.91 -6.00
N THR A 181 10.91 -5.80 -5.42
CA THR A 181 10.37 -5.24 -4.16
C THR A 181 9.37 -4.12 -4.43
N TYR A 182 9.68 -3.20 -5.35
CA TYR A 182 8.75 -2.22 -5.92
C TYR A 182 7.71 -2.91 -6.79
N GLY A 183 8.15 -3.94 -7.51
CA GLY A 183 7.25 -4.89 -8.12
C GLY A 183 6.45 -5.63 -7.06
N ALA A 184 6.99 -6.14 -5.95
CA ALA A 184 6.19 -6.78 -4.88
C ALA A 184 5.20 -5.85 -4.18
N ALA A 185 5.50 -4.55 -4.08
CA ALA A 185 4.62 -3.53 -3.53
C ALA A 185 3.51 -3.12 -4.50
N LEU A 186 3.79 -3.19 -5.81
CA LEU A 186 2.80 -3.01 -6.87
C LEU A 186 2.15 -4.32 -7.33
N LEU A 187 2.75 -5.49 -7.08
CA LEU A 187 2.31 -6.83 -7.51
C LEU A 187 0.97 -7.21 -6.92
N PRO A 188 0.54 -6.66 -5.76
CA PRO A 188 -0.83 -6.75 -5.33
C PRO A 188 -1.84 -6.28 -6.35
N VAL A 189 -1.42 -5.23 -7.06
CA VAL A 189 -2.19 -4.50 -8.06
C VAL A 189 -1.99 -5.08 -9.47
N LEU A 190 -0.93 -5.84 -9.70
CA LEU A 190 -0.38 -6.10 -11.03
C LEU A 190 -0.12 -7.58 -11.33
N GLY A 191 -0.98 -8.48 -10.87
CA GLY A 191 -0.84 -9.92 -11.05
C GLY A 191 -0.85 -10.41 -12.53
N ILE A 192 0.36 -10.56 -13.06
CA ILE A 192 0.89 -11.34 -14.20
C ILE A 192 0.03 -11.50 -15.47
N GLY A 193 0.62 -11.02 -16.57
CA GLY A 193 0.28 -11.31 -17.96
C GLY A 193 0.52 -10.08 -18.84
N PRO A 194 -0.48 -9.25 -19.13
CA PRO A 194 -0.32 -8.04 -19.97
C PRO A 194 0.55 -6.95 -19.34
N LEU A 195 0.77 -7.00 -18.02
CA LEU A 195 1.45 -5.93 -17.29
C LEU A 195 2.92 -6.18 -16.96
N GLU A 196 3.39 -7.43 -16.93
CA GLU A 196 4.83 -7.66 -17.07
C GLU A 196 5.32 -7.07 -18.39
N THR A 197 4.47 -7.08 -19.43
CA THR A 197 4.72 -6.36 -20.67
C THR A 197 4.63 -4.85 -20.49
N SER A 198 3.73 -4.30 -19.68
CA SER A 198 3.62 -2.83 -19.51
C SER A 198 4.66 -2.23 -18.56
N LEU A 199 4.99 -2.88 -17.44
CA LEU A 199 6.16 -2.55 -16.61
C LEU A 199 7.46 -2.86 -17.34
N GLY A 200 7.48 -3.98 -18.07
CA GLY A 200 8.54 -4.31 -19.02
C GLY A 200 8.66 -3.26 -20.10
N ASN A 201 7.56 -2.64 -20.57
CA ASN A 201 7.57 -1.55 -21.54
C ASN A 201 7.97 -0.24 -20.90
N VAL A 202 7.46 0.16 -19.73
CA VAL A 202 7.89 1.37 -19.01
C VAL A 202 9.38 1.27 -18.75
N ALA A 203 9.83 0.14 -18.22
CA ALA A 203 11.22 -0.02 -17.89
C ALA A 203 12.09 -0.33 -19.11
N SER A 204 11.58 -0.96 -20.17
CA SER A 204 12.25 -1.04 -21.48
C SER A 204 12.31 0.33 -22.14
N ASN A 205 11.33 1.21 -21.95
CA ASN A 205 11.29 2.57 -22.48
C ASN A 205 12.24 3.47 -21.69
N ILE A 206 12.22 3.42 -20.35
CA ILE A 206 13.21 4.08 -19.48
C ILE A 206 14.60 3.57 -19.84
N ALA A 207 14.80 2.25 -19.93
CA ALA A 207 16.05 1.66 -20.35
C ALA A 207 16.47 2.19 -21.71
N SER A 208 15.68 1.93 -22.78
CA SER A 208 15.93 2.34 -24.17
C SER A 208 16.11 3.85 -24.33
N TRP A 209 15.55 4.66 -23.44
CA TRP A 209 15.75 6.11 -23.42
C TRP A 209 17.03 6.50 -22.71
N VAL A 210 17.28 5.99 -21.49
CA VAL A 210 18.54 6.19 -20.74
C VAL A 210 19.70 5.76 -21.62
N THR A 211 19.51 4.69 -22.38
CA THR A 211 20.37 4.22 -23.48
C THR A 211 20.59 5.28 -24.54
N ALA A 212 19.52 5.72 -25.22
CA ALA A 212 19.61 6.63 -26.35
C ALA A 212 20.22 7.98 -25.92
N LYS A 213 20.00 8.40 -24.67
CA LYS A 213 20.43 9.71 -24.17
C LYS A 213 21.76 9.70 -23.43
N ILE A 214 22.18 8.63 -22.75
CA ILE A 214 23.58 8.50 -22.31
C ILE A 214 24.51 8.52 -23.54
N MET A 215 24.03 7.97 -24.67
CA MET A 215 24.86 7.66 -25.83
C MET A 215 24.77 8.67 -26.99
N ALA A 216 23.64 9.38 -27.17
CA ALA A 216 23.52 10.40 -28.22
C ALA A 216 23.98 11.78 -27.72
N ASP A 217 25.04 12.32 -28.30
CA ASP A 217 25.67 13.60 -27.93
C ASP A 217 24.90 14.85 -28.40
N LYS A 218 23.65 14.69 -28.86
CA LYS A 218 22.86 15.78 -29.46
C LYS A 218 21.90 16.42 -28.45
N SER A 219 22.06 17.72 -28.25
CA SER A 219 21.42 18.60 -27.26
C SER A 219 20.05 19.17 -27.67
N GLU A 220 19.45 18.75 -28.79
CA GLU A 220 18.37 19.52 -29.45
C GLU A 220 16.99 18.82 -29.55
N GLN A 221 16.72 17.77 -28.78
CA GLN A 221 15.36 17.22 -28.75
C GLN A 221 14.61 17.73 -27.53
N ASP A 222 13.38 18.21 -27.76
CA ASP A 222 12.39 18.60 -26.76
C ASP A 222 12.37 17.63 -25.57
N PRO A 223 12.09 18.12 -24.35
CA PRO A 223 11.83 17.24 -23.21
C PRO A 223 10.74 16.27 -23.63
N LEU A 224 11.13 15.01 -23.84
CA LEU A 224 10.21 13.96 -24.26
C LEU A 224 9.12 13.85 -23.19
N GLU A 225 7.87 13.70 -23.66
CA GLU A 225 6.68 13.40 -22.86
C GLU A 225 7.02 12.38 -21.76
N ASP A 226 6.31 12.40 -20.63
CA ASP A 226 6.72 11.77 -19.36
C ASP A 226 6.73 10.22 -19.38
N ILE A 227 7.57 9.62 -20.24
CA ILE A 227 7.68 8.19 -20.55
C ILE A 227 8.14 7.37 -19.34
N GLY A 228 8.75 8.00 -18.33
CA GLY A 228 9.14 7.34 -17.08
C GLY A 228 8.07 7.33 -16.00
N GLY A 229 6.95 8.05 -16.19
CA GLY A 229 5.77 7.87 -15.35
C GLY A 229 5.06 6.55 -15.69
N LEU A 230 4.32 6.00 -14.73
CA LEU A 230 3.42 4.88 -15.05
C LEU A 230 2.35 5.41 -16.01
N ASN A 231 2.34 4.93 -17.26
CA ASN A 231 1.35 5.31 -18.26
C ASN A 231 -0.01 4.61 -18.02
N LEU A 232 -0.39 4.49 -16.76
CA LEU A 232 -1.70 4.03 -16.34
C LEU A 232 -2.27 5.08 -15.39
N THR A 233 -3.51 5.46 -15.67
CA THR A 233 -4.36 6.16 -14.73
C THR A 233 -4.71 5.24 -13.56
N LEU A 234 -5.07 5.85 -12.45
CA LEU A 234 -5.50 5.15 -11.25
C LEU A 234 -6.71 4.22 -11.50
N LEU A 235 -7.62 4.61 -12.39
CA LEU A 235 -8.76 3.79 -12.80
C LEU A 235 -8.32 2.51 -13.52
N GLU A 236 -7.35 2.60 -14.43
CA GLU A 236 -6.81 1.43 -15.14
C GLU A 236 -6.14 0.46 -14.16
N VAL A 237 -5.40 1.01 -13.20
CA VAL A 237 -4.77 0.25 -12.12
C VAL A 237 -5.81 -0.52 -11.28
N ILE A 238 -6.92 0.13 -10.88
CA ILE A 238 -8.01 -0.51 -10.13
C ILE A 238 -8.80 -1.53 -10.99
N ALA A 239 -9.00 -1.26 -12.27
CA ALA A 239 -9.68 -2.20 -13.17
C ALA A 239 -8.90 -3.52 -13.28
N MET A 240 -7.57 -3.43 -13.33
CA MET A 240 -6.69 -4.59 -13.37
C MET A 240 -6.70 -5.40 -12.07
N LEU A 241 -6.71 -4.72 -10.92
CA LEU A 241 -6.92 -5.34 -9.61
C LEU A 241 -8.19 -6.19 -9.56
N ASN A 242 -9.31 -5.62 -9.99
CA ASN A 242 -10.60 -6.30 -10.03
C ASN A 242 -10.58 -7.52 -10.96
N ALA A 243 -9.97 -7.39 -12.14
CA ALA A 243 -9.81 -8.52 -13.06
C ALA A 243 -8.92 -9.62 -12.46
N HIS A 244 -7.88 -9.26 -11.71
CA HIS A 244 -7.01 -10.23 -11.06
C HIS A 244 -7.73 -11.01 -9.96
N GLN A 245 -8.51 -10.33 -9.12
CA GLN A 245 -9.32 -10.97 -8.07
C GLN A 245 -10.28 -12.00 -8.67
N ALA A 246 -10.98 -11.66 -9.75
CA ALA A 246 -11.95 -12.57 -10.38
C ALA A 246 -11.33 -13.89 -10.86
N ASN A 247 -10.01 -13.91 -11.09
CA ASN A 247 -9.30 -15.03 -11.69
C ASN A 247 -8.47 -15.87 -10.71
N ARG A 248 -8.44 -15.54 -9.40
CA ARG A 248 -7.65 -16.27 -8.41
C ARG A 248 -8.35 -16.43 -7.07
N THR A 249 -8.22 -17.63 -6.49
CA THR A 249 -8.48 -17.87 -5.07
C THR A 249 -7.21 -17.63 -4.29
N TRP A 250 -7.27 -16.73 -3.31
CA TRP A 250 -6.16 -16.45 -2.41
C TRP A 250 -6.27 -17.35 -1.18
N ASP A 251 -5.31 -18.26 -1.04
CA ASP A 251 -5.16 -19.07 0.16
C ASP A 251 -4.20 -18.32 1.10
N MET A 252 -4.77 -17.48 1.96
CA MET A 252 -4.00 -16.79 3.00
C MET A 252 -3.92 -17.71 4.21
N LYS A 253 -2.69 -18.06 4.62
CA LYS A 253 -2.46 -18.83 5.85
C LYS A 253 -3.04 -18.11 7.08
N GLU A 254 -3.00 -16.78 7.06
CA GLU A 254 -3.49 -15.91 8.12
C GLU A 254 -4.30 -14.80 7.48
N THR A 255 -5.53 -14.61 7.95
CA THR A 255 -6.41 -13.58 7.45
C THR A 255 -6.10 -12.22 8.10
N PRO A 256 -6.46 -11.09 7.48
CA PRO A 256 -6.33 -9.78 8.11
C PRO A 256 -7.00 -9.70 9.50
N LEU A 257 -8.09 -10.44 9.71
CA LEU A 257 -8.77 -10.51 11.00
C LEU A 257 -7.95 -11.30 12.05
N ASP A 258 -7.26 -12.37 11.64
CA ASP A 258 -6.32 -13.10 12.52
C ASP A 258 -5.16 -12.19 12.95
N LEU A 259 -4.63 -11.39 12.01
CA LEU A 259 -3.58 -10.41 12.30
C LEU A 259 -4.09 -9.29 13.23
N TYR A 260 -5.33 -8.83 13.02
CA TYR A 260 -5.95 -7.81 13.85
C TYR A 260 -6.15 -8.26 15.30
N CYS A 261 -6.51 -9.53 15.51
CA CYS A 261 -6.61 -10.16 16.84
C CYS A 261 -5.27 -10.10 17.61
N ARG A 262 -4.16 -10.34 16.90
CA ARG A 262 -2.80 -10.27 17.46
C ARG A 262 -2.36 -8.83 17.72
N GLY A 263 -2.85 -7.90 16.92
CA GLY A 263 -2.51 -6.49 16.99
C GLY A 263 -1.31 -6.09 16.13
N GLU A 264 -0.72 -7.03 15.39
CA GLU A 264 0.44 -6.78 14.54
C GLU A 264 0.44 -7.62 13.26
N LYS A 265 1.19 -7.13 12.27
CA LYS A 265 1.46 -7.83 11.02
C LYS A 265 2.47 -8.96 11.28
N ASP A 266 2.06 -10.20 11.04
CA ASP A 266 2.95 -11.37 11.10
C ASP A 266 3.85 -11.43 9.85
N GLN A 267 5.01 -12.10 9.98
CA GLN A 267 6.09 -12.43 9.00
C GLN A 267 7.52 -11.95 9.37
N GLY A 268 7.73 -11.31 10.52
CA GLY A 268 9.07 -10.95 11.00
C GLY A 268 9.51 -11.76 12.23
N ASN A 269 10.83 -11.97 12.41
CA ASN A 269 11.43 -12.54 13.65
C ASN A 269 11.10 -11.76 14.93
N LEU A 270 10.38 -10.65 14.81
CA LEU A 270 10.11 -9.67 15.86
C LEU A 270 8.62 -9.58 16.23
N SER A 271 7.75 -10.52 15.84
CA SER A 271 6.40 -10.56 16.45
C SER A 271 6.52 -10.72 17.97
N PHE A 272 5.86 -9.84 18.72
CA PHE A 272 5.90 -9.76 20.18
C PHE A 272 4.64 -10.32 20.84
N ASP A 273 3.54 -10.45 20.11
CA ASP A 273 2.38 -11.24 20.54
C ASP A 273 2.38 -12.62 19.86
N ARG A 274 3.09 -13.58 20.48
CA ARG A 274 3.23 -14.95 19.96
C ARG A 274 2.26 -15.96 20.60
N SER A 275 1.21 -15.49 21.26
CA SER A 275 0.23 -16.32 21.96
C SER A 275 -0.44 -17.40 21.07
N HIS A 276 -0.35 -17.25 19.75
CA HIS A 276 -0.97 -18.15 18.76
C HIS A 276 -0.01 -19.10 18.01
N LEU A 277 1.31 -19.06 18.27
CA LEU A 277 2.27 -19.93 17.56
C LEU A 277 2.37 -21.31 18.22
N GLU A 278 1.59 -22.27 17.73
CA GLU A 278 1.43 -23.58 18.38
C GLU A 278 2.60 -24.58 18.28
N ASN A 279 3.71 -24.34 17.57
CA ASN A 279 4.62 -25.47 17.23
C ASN A 279 6.15 -25.28 17.24
N ASN A 280 6.71 -24.15 17.69
CA ASN A 280 8.18 -24.03 17.83
C ASN A 280 8.61 -23.85 19.29
N ASN A 281 9.10 -24.95 19.87
CA ASN A 281 9.40 -25.17 21.29
C ASN A 281 10.48 -24.28 21.94
N GLU A 282 11.02 -23.24 21.29
CA GLU A 282 12.14 -22.47 21.87
C GLU A 282 11.75 -21.16 22.56
N TYR A 283 10.60 -20.55 22.26
CA TYR A 283 10.16 -19.33 22.93
C TYR A 283 8.62 -19.27 23.05
N LYS A 284 8.07 -19.83 24.14
CA LYS A 284 6.68 -19.56 24.54
C LYS A 284 6.61 -18.13 25.08
N ASN A 285 6.26 -17.16 24.23
CA ASN A 285 5.84 -15.86 24.73
C ASN A 285 4.35 -15.97 25.08
N GLU A 286 3.97 -15.62 26.31
CA GLU A 286 2.56 -15.71 26.78
C GLU A 286 1.65 -14.63 26.16
N GLY A 287 2.20 -13.77 25.29
CA GLY A 287 1.51 -12.62 24.71
C GLY A 287 1.49 -11.44 25.68
N LEU A 288 0.67 -10.43 25.36
CA LEU A 288 0.42 -9.33 26.32
C LEU A 288 -0.44 -9.86 27.47
N PRO A 289 -0.11 -9.52 28.74
CA PRO A 289 -0.99 -9.86 29.86
C PRO A 289 -2.38 -9.24 29.67
N ASN A 290 -3.40 -9.92 30.17
CA ASN A 290 -4.78 -9.44 30.16
C ASN A 290 -5.39 -9.63 31.57
N PRO A 291 -5.57 -8.56 32.38
CA PRO A 291 -5.37 -7.15 32.02
C PRO A 291 -3.89 -6.79 31.84
N PHE A 292 -3.62 -5.80 30.97
CA PHE A 292 -2.33 -5.14 30.81
C PHE A 292 -2.27 -3.91 31.71
N VAL A 293 -1.49 -3.96 32.79
CA VAL A 293 -1.39 -2.87 33.78
C VAL A 293 -0.26 -1.93 33.40
N MET A 294 -0.56 -0.73 32.92
CA MET A 294 0.41 0.21 32.33
C MET A 294 1.59 0.52 33.26
N GLU A 295 1.34 0.71 34.56
CA GLU A 295 2.37 1.07 35.55
C GLU A 295 3.36 -0.07 35.84
N LYS A 296 2.92 -1.31 35.60
CA LYS A 296 3.69 -2.52 35.93
C LYS A 296 4.28 -3.17 34.68
N ASP A 297 3.45 -3.38 33.67
CA ASP A 297 3.74 -4.26 32.55
C ASP A 297 4.39 -3.48 31.38
N PHE A 298 4.20 -2.16 31.25
CA PHE A 298 4.78 -1.38 30.14
C PHE A 298 6.31 -1.40 30.14
N GLY A 299 6.93 -1.04 31.28
CA GLY A 299 8.39 -1.05 31.39
C GLY A 299 9.00 -2.45 31.25
N GLN A 300 8.35 -3.47 31.80
CA GLN A 300 8.77 -4.87 31.66
C GLN A 300 8.71 -5.33 30.21
N MET A 301 7.62 -5.04 29.51
CA MET A 301 7.44 -5.43 28.11
C MET A 301 8.48 -4.77 27.20
N ILE A 302 8.83 -3.49 27.45
CA ILE A 302 9.94 -2.86 26.73
C ILE A 302 11.25 -3.61 26.98
N GLN A 303 11.60 -3.92 28.24
CA GLN A 303 12.82 -4.68 28.55
C GLN A 303 12.84 -6.07 27.89
N ASP A 304 11.68 -6.74 27.81
CA ASP A 304 11.56 -8.03 27.12
C ASP A 304 11.79 -7.88 25.61
N MET A 305 11.21 -6.84 24.99
CA MET A 305 11.44 -6.50 23.59
C MET A 305 12.91 -6.16 23.31
N GLU A 306 13.57 -5.40 24.20
CA GLU A 306 15.01 -5.11 24.13
C GLU A 306 15.84 -6.39 24.22
N GLY A 307 15.49 -7.31 25.13
CA GLY A 307 16.13 -8.61 25.27
C GLY A 307 16.06 -9.44 24.00
N ILE A 308 14.89 -9.44 23.33
CA ILE A 308 14.70 -10.10 22.03
C ILE A 308 15.58 -9.44 20.96
N MET A 309 15.57 -8.11 20.87
CA MET A 309 16.40 -7.36 19.90
C MET A 309 17.89 -7.63 20.11
N LYS A 310 18.35 -7.66 21.37
CA LYS A 310 19.73 -8.00 21.74
C LYS A 310 20.08 -9.44 21.37
N ASN A 311 19.16 -10.39 21.55
CA ASN A 311 19.39 -11.78 21.16
C ASN A 311 19.51 -11.95 19.64
N ILE A 312 18.75 -11.16 18.87
CA ILE A 312 18.77 -11.21 17.39
C ILE A 312 20.00 -10.50 16.82
N ASN A 313 20.33 -9.31 17.35
CA ASN A 313 21.38 -8.44 16.81
C ASN A 313 22.74 -8.60 17.52
N GLY A 314 22.80 -9.35 18.62
CA GLY A 314 23.97 -9.50 19.51
C GLY A 314 24.18 -8.31 20.47
N THR A 315 23.79 -7.10 20.05
CA THR A 315 23.87 -5.86 20.85
C THR A 315 22.59 -5.05 20.70
N TYR A 316 22.27 -4.25 21.73
CA TYR A 316 21.18 -3.29 21.70
C TYR A 316 21.62 -2.03 22.45
N ASP A 317 21.46 -0.88 21.81
CA ASP A 317 21.69 0.43 22.40
C ASP A 317 20.36 1.21 22.30
N PRO A 318 19.71 1.54 23.43
CA PRO A 318 18.39 2.19 23.44
C PRO A 318 18.41 3.57 22.80
N ASP A 319 19.56 4.27 22.82
CA ASP A 319 19.70 5.63 22.31
C ASP A 319 20.19 5.68 20.85
N ASP A 320 20.47 4.52 20.24
CA ASP A 320 20.93 4.45 18.85
C ASP A 320 19.81 4.86 17.88
N LYS A 321 20.19 5.73 16.93
CA LYS A 321 19.34 6.16 15.79
C LYS A 321 19.81 5.56 14.46
N ASN A 322 20.91 4.82 14.44
CA ASN A 322 21.45 4.15 13.25
C ASN A 322 20.76 2.79 13.02
N LEU A 323 19.42 2.80 13.10
CA LEU A 323 18.59 1.59 13.00
C LEU A 323 18.42 1.10 11.56
N LEU A 324 18.83 1.95 10.60
CA LEU A 324 18.67 1.68 9.18
C LEU A 324 19.70 0.64 8.73
N ALA A 325 19.26 -0.27 7.87
CA ALA A 325 20.14 -1.25 7.27
C ALA A 325 21.28 -0.55 6.51
N LYS A 326 22.49 -1.09 6.61
CA LYS A 326 23.65 -0.56 5.90
C LYS A 326 23.39 -0.56 4.39
N PRO A 327 23.78 0.50 3.67
CA PRO A 327 23.62 0.54 2.22
C PRO A 327 24.25 -0.67 1.55
N THR A 328 23.52 -1.30 0.62
CA THR A 328 23.95 -2.50 -0.12
C THR A 328 24.14 -2.16 -1.59
N LEU A 329 25.34 -2.44 -2.11
CA LEU A 329 25.69 -2.14 -3.50
C LEU A 329 24.77 -2.89 -4.47
N ILE A 330 24.23 -2.18 -5.45
CA ILE A 330 23.30 -2.75 -6.42
C ILE A 330 24.05 -3.53 -7.48
N ASP A 331 24.93 -2.86 -8.22
CA ASP A 331 25.73 -3.47 -9.28
C ASP A 331 26.94 -2.58 -9.61
N GLU A 332 28.12 -2.93 -9.10
CA GLU A 332 29.36 -2.17 -9.30
C GLU A 332 29.69 -1.95 -10.77
N ARG A 333 29.29 -2.88 -11.64
CA ARG A 333 29.72 -2.91 -13.03
C ARG A 333 28.87 -2.01 -13.91
N PHE A 334 27.57 -1.97 -13.65
CA PHE A 334 26.60 -1.27 -14.49
C PHE A 334 26.02 -0.02 -13.83
N LEU A 335 26.00 0.02 -12.51
CA LEU A 335 25.47 1.12 -11.70
C LEU A 335 26.50 1.44 -10.59
N PRO A 336 27.72 1.84 -10.99
CA PRO A 336 28.80 2.11 -10.04
C PRO A 336 28.34 3.12 -8.99
N ASP A 337 28.72 2.85 -7.74
CA ASP A 337 28.40 3.68 -6.59
C ASP A 337 26.91 3.77 -6.20
N LEU A 338 25.98 3.07 -6.87
CA LEU A 338 24.56 3.07 -6.50
C LEU A 338 24.25 1.95 -5.50
N TYR A 339 23.63 2.32 -4.38
CA TYR A 339 23.29 1.43 -3.29
C TYR A 339 21.80 1.46 -2.99
N PHE A 340 21.27 0.32 -2.58
CA PHE A 340 20.03 0.26 -1.82
C PHE A 340 20.27 0.72 -0.39
N GLY A 341 19.39 1.58 0.12
CA GLY A 341 19.43 2.06 1.49
C GLY A 341 19.41 3.57 1.58
N TRP A 342 19.45 4.05 2.81
CA TRP A 342 19.25 5.46 3.17
C TRP A 342 20.54 6.27 3.27
N GLY A 343 21.66 5.67 2.86
CA GLY A 343 22.98 6.30 2.95
C GLY A 343 23.35 6.61 4.39
N ASP A 344 23.67 7.88 4.66
CA ASP A 344 24.03 8.40 5.98
C ASP A 344 22.82 8.93 6.77
N ALA A 345 21.59 8.78 6.26
CA ALA A 345 20.41 9.22 6.99
C ALA A 345 20.19 8.38 8.27
N GLN A 346 19.55 8.99 9.26
CA GLN A 346 19.26 8.37 10.54
C GLN A 346 17.76 8.13 10.70
N CYS A 347 17.39 7.24 11.61
CA CYS A 347 16.00 7.18 12.04
C CYS A 347 15.65 8.43 12.84
N THR A 348 14.44 8.93 12.66
CA THR A 348 13.90 10.05 13.46
C THR A 348 13.83 9.70 14.95
N HIS A 349 13.68 8.42 15.28
CA HIS A 349 13.51 7.88 16.62
C HIS A 349 14.70 7.02 17.05
N THR A 350 14.93 6.99 18.35
CA THR A 350 15.84 6.04 19.00
C THR A 350 15.26 4.62 19.02
N ASN A 351 16.09 3.62 19.28
CA ASN A 351 15.69 2.23 19.47
C ASN A 351 14.59 2.07 20.55
N ASP A 352 14.74 2.75 21.69
CA ASP A 352 13.77 2.75 22.79
C ASP A 352 12.43 3.35 22.35
N GLU A 353 12.45 4.49 21.66
CA GLU A 353 11.25 5.13 21.12
C GLU A 353 10.55 4.23 20.10
N CYS A 354 11.28 3.56 19.21
CA CYS A 354 10.70 2.61 18.26
C CYS A 354 9.96 1.45 18.94
N LEU A 355 10.51 0.90 20.04
CA LEU A 355 9.84 -0.16 20.81
C LEU A 355 8.59 0.36 21.52
N LYS A 356 8.65 1.56 22.11
CA LYS A 356 7.50 2.21 22.75
C LYS A 356 6.38 2.49 21.74
N ASN A 357 6.72 3.03 20.56
CA ASN A 357 5.76 3.26 19.48
C ASN A 357 5.06 1.96 19.11
N ARG A 358 5.83 0.87 18.99
CA ARG A 358 5.27 -0.44 18.66
C ARG A 358 4.36 -0.98 19.76
N LEU A 359 4.73 -0.85 21.03
CA LEU A 359 3.89 -1.29 22.14
C LEU A 359 2.57 -0.51 22.19
N PHE A 360 2.60 0.82 22.02
CA PHE A 360 1.37 1.61 21.94
C PHE A 360 0.50 1.23 20.74
N ALA A 361 1.10 0.99 19.57
CA ALA A 361 0.41 0.53 18.37
C ALA A 361 -0.30 -0.82 18.61
N LEU A 362 0.37 -1.77 19.26
CA LEU A 362 -0.19 -3.06 19.67
C LEU A 362 -1.39 -2.88 20.61
N LEU A 363 -1.24 -2.07 21.67
CA LEU A 363 -2.29 -1.82 22.64
C LEU A 363 -3.54 -1.19 22.00
N LEU A 364 -3.36 -0.13 21.19
CA LEU A 364 -4.48 0.51 20.50
C LEU A 364 -5.17 -0.43 19.52
N THR A 365 -4.41 -1.26 18.81
CA THR A 365 -4.96 -2.22 17.85
C THR A 365 -5.75 -3.33 18.56
N LYS A 366 -5.23 -3.91 19.66
CA LYS A 366 -5.96 -4.93 20.45
C LYS A 366 -7.20 -4.34 21.13
N LEU A 367 -7.12 -3.11 21.65
CA LEU A 367 -8.30 -2.41 22.17
C LEU A 367 -9.33 -2.15 21.06
N GLY A 368 -8.89 -1.87 19.83
CA GLY A 368 -9.77 -1.80 18.67
C GLY A 368 -10.46 -3.14 18.36
N TYR A 369 -9.74 -4.25 18.47
CA TYR A 369 -10.27 -5.59 18.21
C TYR A 369 -11.42 -5.99 19.15
N ASN A 370 -11.50 -5.40 20.35
CA ASN A 370 -12.64 -5.59 21.24
C ASN A 370 -13.99 -5.22 20.59
N ILE A 371 -14.02 -4.27 19.65
CA ILE A 371 -15.24 -3.92 18.91
C ILE A 371 -15.75 -5.12 18.09
N TYR A 372 -14.83 -5.85 17.44
CA TYR A 372 -15.16 -7.10 16.76
C TYR A 372 -15.70 -8.14 17.74
N LEU A 373 -15.01 -8.36 18.88
CA LEU A 373 -15.42 -9.33 19.90
C LEU A 373 -16.81 -9.02 20.46
N LEU A 374 -17.09 -7.76 20.79
CA LEU A 374 -18.40 -7.29 21.24
C LEU A 374 -19.49 -7.58 20.19
N SER A 375 -19.20 -7.33 18.91
CA SER A 375 -20.15 -7.66 17.82
C SER A 375 -20.44 -9.17 17.68
N LYS A 376 -19.58 -10.02 18.26
CA LYS A 376 -19.75 -11.48 18.32
C LYS A 376 -20.32 -11.97 19.66
N GLY A 377 -20.76 -11.05 20.51
CA GLY A 377 -21.39 -11.37 21.81
C GLY A 377 -20.39 -11.71 22.91
N ALA A 378 -19.12 -11.33 22.76
CA ALA A 378 -18.13 -11.48 23.82
C ALA A 378 -18.55 -10.68 25.06
N LYS A 379 -18.29 -11.25 26.24
CA LYS A 379 -18.56 -10.59 27.52
C LYS A 379 -17.35 -9.76 27.95
N SER A 380 -17.53 -8.87 28.93
CA SER A 380 -16.45 -8.00 29.41
C SER A 380 -15.19 -8.74 29.87
N ASN A 381 -15.32 -9.98 30.37
CA ASN A 381 -14.18 -10.82 30.80
C ASN A 381 -13.41 -11.47 29.64
N ASP A 382 -13.96 -11.43 28.42
CA ASP A 382 -13.34 -11.98 27.21
C ASP A 382 -12.57 -10.89 26.44
N LEU A 383 -12.73 -9.62 26.83
CA LEU A 383 -12.10 -8.48 26.18
C LEU A 383 -10.65 -8.30 26.63
N PHE A 384 -9.82 -7.78 25.72
CA PHE A 384 -8.51 -7.28 26.09
C PHE A 384 -8.66 -5.99 26.90
N THR A 385 -8.10 -5.95 28.11
CA THR A 385 -8.23 -4.81 29.01
C THR A 385 -6.87 -4.20 29.31
N VAL A 386 -6.80 -2.87 29.27
CA VAL A 386 -5.67 -2.10 29.78
C VAL A 386 -6.10 -1.46 31.11
N GLU A 387 -5.21 -1.44 32.10
CA GLU A 387 -5.41 -0.69 33.35
C GLU A 387 -4.40 0.46 33.40
N HIS A 388 -4.88 1.67 33.68
CA HIS A 388 -4.04 2.86 33.88
C HIS A 388 -4.66 3.75 34.96
N ASN A 389 -3.87 4.19 35.94
CA ASN A 389 -4.33 4.93 37.12
C ASN A 389 -5.55 4.30 37.82
N GLY A 390 -5.62 2.96 37.83
CA GLY A 390 -6.74 2.21 38.41
C GLY A 390 -8.05 2.24 37.61
N LYS A 391 -8.06 2.85 36.40
CA LYS A 391 -9.18 2.77 35.47
C LYS A 391 -9.00 1.59 34.52
N SER A 392 -10.07 0.84 34.30
CA SER A 392 -10.15 -0.23 33.31
C SER A 392 -10.55 0.35 31.95
N ILE A 393 -9.76 0.04 30.93
CA ILE A 393 -9.84 0.57 29.56
C ILE A 393 -10.06 -0.61 28.62
N ASN A 394 -11.12 -0.56 27.82
CA ASN A 394 -11.49 -1.62 26.88
C ASN A 394 -11.68 -1.12 25.44
N GLN A 395 -11.44 0.17 25.18
CA GLN A 395 -11.53 0.77 23.85
C GLN A 395 -10.36 1.74 23.59
N PRO A 396 -9.96 1.93 22.31
CA PRO A 396 -8.76 2.70 21.99
C PRO A 396 -8.86 4.17 22.42
N HIS A 397 -10.02 4.80 22.25
CA HIS A 397 -10.21 6.20 22.64
C HIS A 397 -10.18 6.43 24.14
N GLN A 398 -10.57 5.46 24.97
CA GLN A 398 -10.47 5.55 26.42
C GLN A 398 -9.00 5.58 26.88
N LEU A 399 -8.11 4.85 26.19
CA LEU A 399 -6.67 4.95 26.45
C LEU A 399 -6.16 6.37 26.17
N ILE A 400 -6.56 6.97 25.03
CA ILE A 400 -6.19 8.33 24.69
C ILE A 400 -6.77 9.36 25.66
N GLU A 401 -8.01 9.19 26.08
CA GLU A 401 -8.65 10.03 27.10
C GLU A 401 -7.86 9.99 28.41
N GLU A 402 -7.47 8.80 28.84
CA GLU A 402 -6.71 8.62 30.07
C GLU A 402 -5.29 9.20 29.97
N MET A 403 -4.62 9.10 28.82
CA MET A 403 -3.34 9.78 28.59
C MET A 403 -3.51 11.30 28.74
N LEU A 404 -4.54 11.88 28.11
CA LEU A 404 -4.82 13.32 28.22
C LEU A 404 -5.12 13.75 29.65
N ASP A 405 -5.77 12.91 30.45
CA ASP A 405 -6.05 13.16 31.87
C ASP A 405 -4.81 13.01 32.76
N SER A 406 -3.77 12.34 32.26
CA SER A 406 -2.53 12.01 32.98
C SER A 406 -1.36 12.95 32.67
N ASN A 407 -1.66 14.17 32.21
CA ASN A 407 -0.69 15.19 31.77
C ASN A 407 0.12 14.80 30.52
N HIS A 408 -0.38 13.89 29.69
CA HIS A 408 0.16 13.70 28.35
C HIS A 408 -0.48 14.69 27.37
N VAL A 409 0.25 14.98 26.31
CA VAL A 409 -0.27 15.69 25.14
C VAL A 409 -0.48 14.67 24.04
N VAL A 410 -1.69 14.65 23.48
CA VAL A 410 -2.03 13.82 22.32
C VAL A 410 -2.44 14.72 21.16
N GLU A 411 -1.74 14.58 20.04
CA GLU A 411 -2.08 15.23 18.77
C GLU A 411 -2.64 14.16 17.82
N VAL A 412 -3.81 14.43 17.23
CA VAL A 412 -4.40 13.57 16.19
C VAL A 412 -4.60 14.39 14.93
N CYS A 413 -4.05 13.95 13.80
CA CYS A 413 -4.07 14.70 12.55
C CYS A 413 -3.92 13.78 11.33
N PRO A 414 -4.73 13.92 10.28
CA PRO A 414 -4.48 13.24 9.01
C PRO A 414 -3.23 13.85 8.36
N LYS A 415 -2.22 13.02 8.08
CA LYS A 415 -0.99 13.44 7.41
C LYS A 415 -0.69 12.55 6.21
N SER A 416 0.02 13.11 5.24
CA SER A 416 0.45 12.39 4.03
C SER A 416 1.91 12.68 3.73
N THR A 417 2.59 11.70 3.17
CA THR A 417 3.89 11.78 2.52
C THR A 417 3.82 10.91 1.26
N PHE A 418 4.93 10.61 0.60
CA PHE A 418 4.93 9.67 -0.52
C PHE A 418 5.50 8.31 -0.16
N ALA A 419 4.87 7.28 -0.70
CA ALA A 419 5.17 5.89 -0.41
C ALA A 419 6.55 5.49 -0.96
N GLN A 420 7.37 4.89 -0.08
CA GLN A 420 8.67 4.32 -0.42
C GLN A 420 8.65 2.80 -0.52
N PHE A 421 7.65 2.15 0.08
CA PHE A 421 7.57 0.69 0.18
C PHE A 421 8.87 0.04 0.71
N GLY A 422 9.57 0.74 1.62
CA GLY A 422 10.84 0.29 2.19
C GLY A 422 12.03 0.32 1.23
N VAL A 423 11.89 0.92 0.05
CA VAL A 423 12.96 1.06 -0.94
C VAL A 423 13.52 2.47 -0.89
N ALA A 424 14.82 2.59 -0.66
CA ALA A 424 15.56 3.84 -0.78
C ALA A 424 16.82 3.61 -1.63
N LEU A 425 17.26 4.67 -2.30
CA LEU A 425 18.51 4.69 -3.05
C LEU A 425 19.44 5.77 -2.52
N CYS A 426 20.73 5.46 -2.55
CA CYS A 426 21.78 6.43 -2.29
C CYS A 426 22.98 6.15 -3.20
N VAL A 427 23.79 7.19 -3.40
CA VAL A 427 25.02 7.12 -4.18
C VAL A 427 26.19 7.34 -3.25
N LYS A 428 27.19 6.48 -3.32
CA LYS A 428 28.44 6.67 -2.59
C LYS A 428 29.31 7.69 -3.31
N GLU A 429 29.81 8.68 -2.58
CA GLU A 429 30.67 9.72 -3.11
C GLU A 429 32.15 9.40 -2.89
N GLU A 430 33.05 10.12 -3.59
CA GLU A 430 34.51 9.91 -3.50
C GLU A 430 35.06 10.10 -2.08
N ASP A 431 34.43 10.95 -1.26
CA ASP A 431 34.76 11.17 0.15
C ASP A 431 34.27 10.04 1.09
N GLY A 432 33.56 9.05 0.55
CA GLY A 432 33.01 7.91 1.26
C GLY A 432 31.62 8.13 1.88
N SER A 433 31.09 9.35 1.82
CA SER A 433 29.73 9.66 2.26
C SER A 433 28.67 9.22 1.24
N PHE A 434 27.40 9.36 1.61
CA PHE A 434 26.27 9.05 0.75
C PHE A 434 25.43 10.27 0.41
N THR A 435 25.06 10.36 -0.87
CA THR A 435 24.05 11.28 -1.40
C THR A 435 22.74 10.54 -1.58
N ASN A 436 21.66 11.04 -0.99
CA ASN A 436 20.33 10.41 -1.05
C ASN A 436 19.65 10.66 -2.41
N ILE A 437 18.96 9.64 -2.93
CA ILE A 437 18.10 9.73 -4.11
C ILE A 437 16.65 9.54 -3.68
N PRO A 438 15.84 10.62 -3.62
CA PRO A 438 14.39 10.50 -3.45
C PRO A 438 13.79 9.71 -4.61
N LEU A 439 12.92 8.76 -4.30
CA LEU A 439 12.19 7.97 -5.27
C LEU A 439 10.69 8.06 -5.01
N SER A 440 9.90 7.96 -6.08
CA SER A 440 8.46 7.75 -5.93
C SER A 440 7.88 7.17 -7.22
N LEU A 441 6.74 6.50 -7.08
CA LEU A 441 5.97 6.03 -8.22
C LEU A 441 5.11 7.18 -8.69
N GLN A 442 5.49 7.78 -9.81
CA GLN A 442 4.70 8.82 -10.44
C GLN A 442 3.53 8.20 -11.20
N GLN A 443 2.30 8.54 -10.80
CA GLN A 443 1.06 8.06 -11.40
C GLN A 443 0.30 9.21 -12.07
N LYS A 444 -0.37 8.92 -13.19
CA LYS A 444 -1.25 9.90 -13.84
C LYS A 444 -2.51 10.12 -13.01
N THR A 445 -2.87 11.40 -12.80
CA THR A 445 -4.10 11.78 -12.09
C THR A 445 -5.36 11.57 -12.95
N GLY A 446 -5.21 11.57 -14.28
CA GLY A 446 -6.33 11.66 -15.25
C GLY A 446 -6.75 13.09 -15.59
N VAL A 447 -6.11 14.12 -15.00
CA VAL A 447 -6.31 15.53 -15.31
C VAL A 447 -5.22 16.02 -16.25
N GLU A 448 -5.61 16.78 -17.26
CA GLU A 448 -4.73 17.39 -18.24
C GLU A 448 -4.85 18.92 -18.21
N SER A 449 -3.75 19.58 -18.58
CA SER A 449 -3.71 21.02 -18.80
C SER A 449 -4.75 21.43 -19.82
N PRO A 450 -5.61 22.41 -19.49
CA PRO A 450 -6.68 22.79 -20.39
C PRO A 450 -6.20 23.78 -21.47
N VAL A 451 -4.90 24.09 -21.50
CA VAL A 451 -4.22 24.98 -22.47
C VAL A 451 -3.41 24.16 -23.48
N ASP A 452 -2.64 23.19 -23.01
CA ASP A 452 -1.63 22.47 -23.81
C ASP A 452 -1.70 20.95 -23.69
N THR A 453 -2.76 20.40 -23.07
CA THR A 453 -3.03 18.96 -22.92
C THR A 453 -1.97 18.17 -22.15
N ARG A 454 -1.00 18.83 -21.51
CA ARG A 454 0.00 18.13 -20.69
C ARG A 454 -0.68 17.40 -19.52
N PRO A 455 -0.42 16.10 -19.31
CA PRO A 455 -0.99 15.36 -18.20
C PRO A 455 -0.39 15.81 -16.87
N THR A 456 -1.15 15.64 -15.79
CA THR A 456 -0.69 15.83 -14.42
C THR A 456 -0.41 14.49 -13.75
N TYR A 457 0.53 14.52 -12.81
CA TYR A 457 1.02 13.35 -12.10
C TYR A 457 1.06 13.60 -10.61
N PHE A 458 1.08 12.52 -9.84
CA PHE A 458 1.37 12.56 -8.42
C PHE A 458 2.35 11.45 -8.02
N PRO A 459 3.23 11.71 -7.04
CA PRO A 459 3.96 10.65 -6.36
C PRO A 459 2.96 9.83 -5.53
N ALA A 460 2.93 8.50 -5.68
CA ALA A 460 2.02 7.64 -4.93
C ALA A 460 2.13 7.93 -3.43
N PRO A 461 1.04 8.29 -2.73
CA PRO A 461 1.13 8.75 -1.36
C PRO A 461 1.18 7.59 -0.38
N HIS A 462 1.76 7.87 0.77
CA HIS A 462 1.52 7.14 2.01
C HIS A 462 0.92 8.13 2.99
N GLY A 463 -0.33 7.91 3.37
CA GLY A 463 -1.04 8.75 4.31
C GLY A 463 -1.79 7.92 5.34
N GLY A 464 -2.20 8.57 6.41
CA GLY A 464 -2.86 7.95 7.54
C GLY A 464 -3.29 8.97 8.58
N LEU A 465 -3.90 8.50 9.65
CA LEU A 465 -4.28 9.32 10.80
C LEU A 465 -3.16 9.21 11.83
N ASP A 466 -2.34 10.24 11.95
CA ASP A 466 -1.25 10.29 12.92
C ASP A 466 -1.82 10.47 14.32
N VAL A 467 -1.27 9.73 15.28
CA VAL A 467 -1.52 9.88 16.71
C VAL A 467 -0.16 10.05 17.39
N VAL A 468 0.14 11.27 17.83
CA VAL A 468 1.42 11.61 18.47
C VAL A 468 1.16 11.81 19.96
N ILE A 469 1.84 11.02 20.79
CA ILE A 469 1.71 11.06 22.25
C ILE A 469 3.04 11.55 22.85
N SER A 470 3.00 12.50 23.76
CA SER A 470 4.16 12.93 24.55
C SER A 470 3.76 13.13 26.01
N GLY A 471 4.70 12.96 26.94
CA GLY A 471 4.42 13.08 28.37
C GLY A 471 5.13 12.02 29.22
N PRO A 472 4.75 11.89 30.50
CA PRO A 472 5.51 11.15 31.51
C PRO A 472 5.82 9.69 31.13
N LEU A 473 4.87 8.99 30.52
CA LEU A 473 5.04 7.57 30.16
C LEU A 473 5.99 7.38 28.95
N VAL A 474 6.06 8.36 28.06
CA VAL A 474 6.93 8.32 26.88
C VAL A 474 8.35 8.73 27.26
N GLY A 475 8.47 9.72 28.15
CA GLY A 475 9.71 10.31 28.65
C GLY A 475 9.85 11.78 28.26
N ASP A 476 10.60 12.54 29.06
CA ASP A 476 10.81 13.97 28.83
C ASP A 476 11.51 14.23 27.49
N GLY A 477 10.89 15.09 26.67
CA GLY A 477 11.40 15.46 25.33
C GLY A 477 11.25 14.36 24.27
N LYS A 478 10.74 13.18 24.62
CA LYS A 478 10.48 12.07 23.69
C LYS A 478 9.05 12.13 23.15
N ARG A 479 8.84 11.49 21.99
CA ARG A 479 7.51 11.39 21.35
C ARG A 479 7.24 9.96 20.92
N CYS A 480 5.99 9.56 21.11
CA CYS A 480 5.46 8.32 20.60
C CYS A 480 4.66 8.62 19.33
N ASN A 481 5.21 8.25 18.18
CA ASN A 481 4.59 8.52 16.88
C ASN A 481 3.92 7.25 16.37
N LEU A 482 2.62 7.34 16.16
CA LEU A 482 1.77 6.27 15.66
C LEU A 482 1.03 6.75 14.42
N GLN A 483 0.62 5.82 13.57
CA GLN A 483 -0.25 6.13 12.44
C GLN A 483 -1.25 5.00 12.19
N PHE A 484 -2.52 5.38 12.00
CA PHE A 484 -3.56 4.47 11.55
C PHE A 484 -3.68 4.51 10.02
N TYR A 485 -3.57 3.35 9.37
CA TYR A 485 -3.72 3.19 7.92
C TYR A 485 -4.02 1.73 7.52
N VAL A 486 -4.32 1.50 6.23
CA VAL A 486 -4.37 0.14 5.63
C VAL A 486 -2.98 -0.20 5.10
N ASP A 487 -2.32 -1.20 5.67
CA ASP A 487 -1.01 -1.64 5.20
C ASP A 487 -1.10 -2.42 3.86
N ILE A 488 -0.01 -2.47 3.11
CA ILE A 488 0.08 -3.23 1.85
C ILE A 488 -0.18 -4.74 1.99
N SER A 489 -0.09 -5.30 3.20
CA SER A 489 -0.53 -6.68 3.48
C SER A 489 -2.02 -6.80 3.76
N GLY A 490 -2.72 -5.67 3.84
CA GLY A 490 -4.16 -5.57 4.04
C GLY A 490 -4.61 -5.52 5.51
N LEU A 491 -3.68 -5.54 6.47
CA LEU A 491 -4.05 -5.28 7.85
C LEU A 491 -4.38 -3.78 7.99
N THR A 492 -5.59 -3.48 8.46
CA THR A 492 -5.99 -2.13 8.84
C THR A 492 -5.86 -1.99 10.35
N ALA A 493 -4.89 -1.20 10.81
CA ALA A 493 -4.53 -1.12 12.23
C ALA A 493 -3.80 0.19 12.56
N VAL A 494 -3.45 0.38 13.83
CA VAL A 494 -2.51 1.41 14.27
C VAL A 494 -1.09 0.83 14.22
N TYR A 495 -0.17 1.56 13.62
CA TYR A 495 1.23 1.16 13.44
C TYR A 495 2.17 2.13 14.14
N ALA A 496 3.36 1.64 14.50
CA ALA A 496 4.46 2.49 14.87
C ALA A 496 4.89 3.32 13.67
N ASN A 497 4.99 4.63 13.84
CA ASN A 497 5.33 5.57 12.77
C ASN A 497 6.72 6.18 13.01
N HIS A 498 7.76 5.39 12.75
CA HIS A 498 9.14 5.85 12.80
C HIS A 498 9.62 6.09 11.36
N ASP A 499 9.94 7.34 11.05
CA ASP A 499 10.40 7.74 9.73
C ASP A 499 11.93 7.83 9.67
N VAL A 500 12.46 7.94 8.46
CA VAL A 500 13.86 8.33 8.22
C VAL A 500 13.94 9.85 8.21
N ASP A 501 14.94 10.40 8.88
CA ASP A 501 15.21 11.83 8.87
C ASP A 501 15.79 12.21 7.50
N VAL A 502 14.91 12.50 6.55
CA VAL A 502 15.24 13.06 5.24
C VAL A 502 14.17 14.09 4.85
N PRO A 503 14.55 15.21 4.23
CA PRO A 503 13.64 16.34 4.01
C PRO A 503 12.52 16.02 3.02
N TRP A 504 12.74 15.03 2.16
CA TRP A 504 11.76 14.62 1.17
C TRP A 504 10.70 13.68 1.75
N LEU A 505 10.83 13.14 2.96
CA LEU A 505 9.76 12.36 3.62
C LEU A 505 8.94 13.18 4.61
N GLU A 506 9.21 14.47 4.73
CA GLU A 506 8.45 15.35 5.62
C GLU A 506 6.95 15.24 5.33
N ARG A 507 6.17 14.95 6.37
CA ARG A 507 4.72 14.75 6.25
C ARG A 507 4.00 16.09 6.13
N THR A 508 3.09 16.17 5.16
CA THR A 508 2.15 17.28 4.99
C THR A 508 0.91 17.03 5.84
N GLU A 509 0.53 18.02 6.65
CA GLU A 509 -0.71 18.01 7.43
C GLU A 509 -1.89 18.30 6.49
N LEU A 510 -2.86 17.38 6.45
CA LEU A 510 -4.04 17.50 5.59
C LEU A 510 -5.20 18.20 6.30
N ALA A 511 -5.11 18.35 7.62
CA ALA A 511 -6.03 19.15 8.42
C ALA A 511 -5.26 19.74 9.61
N LYS A 512 -5.86 20.72 10.27
CA LYS A 512 -5.35 21.14 11.58
C LYS A 512 -5.43 19.98 12.57
N PRO A 513 -4.50 19.89 13.53
CA PRO A 513 -4.65 18.97 14.65
C PRO A 513 -6.03 19.05 15.29
N TYR A 514 -6.62 17.89 15.52
CA TYR A 514 -7.95 17.77 16.08
C TYR A 514 -7.98 18.30 17.52
N ASN A 515 -9.11 18.89 17.91
CA ASN A 515 -9.36 19.20 19.31
C ASN A 515 -9.59 17.89 20.09
N ARG A 516 -9.62 17.98 21.43
CA ARG A 516 -9.79 16.82 22.30
C ARG A 516 -10.98 15.92 21.92
N GLN A 517 -12.15 16.49 21.65
CA GLN A 517 -13.34 15.70 21.34
C GLN A 517 -13.20 14.98 19.99
N ASP A 518 -12.70 15.69 18.98
CA ASP A 518 -12.48 15.15 17.64
C ASP A 518 -11.37 14.09 17.64
N SER A 519 -10.31 14.27 18.45
CA SER A 519 -9.27 13.26 18.66
C SER A 519 -9.84 11.96 19.24
N LEU A 520 -10.67 12.06 20.28
CA LEU A 520 -11.30 10.89 20.91
C LEU A 520 -12.26 10.19 19.94
N GLN A 521 -13.05 10.96 19.17
CA GLN A 521 -13.93 10.41 18.14
C GLN A 521 -13.13 9.71 17.05
N ALA A 522 -12.11 10.36 16.49
CA ALA A 522 -11.28 9.80 15.43
C ALA A 522 -10.58 8.51 15.86
N VAL A 523 -10.03 8.46 17.08
CA VAL A 523 -9.38 7.25 17.63
C VAL A 523 -10.40 6.15 17.92
N ARG A 524 -11.65 6.45 18.28
CA ARG A 524 -12.70 5.42 18.38
C ARG A 524 -13.03 4.85 16.99
N MET A 525 -13.09 5.71 15.98
CA MET A 525 -13.36 5.33 14.60
C MET A 525 -12.25 4.46 13.98
N THR A 526 -10.99 4.57 14.41
CA THR A 526 -9.93 3.66 13.93
C THR A 526 -10.27 2.19 14.22
N GLY A 527 -10.76 1.89 15.43
CA GLY A 527 -11.18 0.53 15.79
C GLY A 527 -12.41 0.05 15.00
N LEU A 528 -13.33 0.95 14.66
CA LEU A 528 -14.51 0.64 13.83
C LEU A 528 -14.11 0.32 12.39
N VAL A 529 -13.29 1.18 11.78
CA VAL A 529 -12.80 1.01 10.41
C VAL A 529 -11.93 -0.25 10.32
N SER A 530 -11.02 -0.49 11.26
CA SER A 530 -10.25 -1.73 11.36
C SER A 530 -11.15 -2.96 11.43
N THR A 531 -12.19 -2.93 12.26
CA THR A 531 -13.13 -4.06 12.40
C THR A 531 -13.82 -4.38 11.08
N VAL A 532 -14.35 -3.38 10.39
CA VAL A 532 -15.02 -3.57 9.09
C VAL A 532 -14.05 -4.01 8.01
N PHE A 533 -12.92 -3.32 7.85
CA PHE A 533 -11.98 -3.60 6.75
C PHE A 533 -11.37 -4.99 6.91
N ASN A 534 -10.89 -5.35 8.10
CA ASN A 534 -10.28 -6.65 8.34
C ASN A 534 -11.31 -7.79 8.26
N SER A 535 -12.54 -7.60 8.73
CA SER A 535 -13.62 -8.61 8.60
C SER A 535 -13.98 -8.85 7.15
N MET A 536 -14.28 -7.78 6.40
CA MET A 536 -14.63 -7.87 4.98
C MET A 536 -13.49 -8.49 4.16
N ALA A 537 -12.24 -8.09 4.40
CA ALA A 537 -11.08 -8.65 3.72
C ALA A 537 -10.91 -10.16 3.97
N SER A 538 -11.21 -10.60 5.20
CA SER A 538 -11.11 -12.00 5.60
C SER A 538 -12.26 -12.84 5.04
N ASP A 539 -13.50 -12.37 5.22
CA ASP A 539 -14.72 -13.05 4.77
C ASP A 539 -14.74 -13.22 3.25
N MET A 540 -14.34 -12.18 2.52
CA MET A 540 -14.31 -12.18 1.06
C MET A 540 -12.98 -12.73 0.49
N LYS A 541 -12.02 -13.12 1.34
CA LYS A 541 -10.67 -13.58 0.97
C LYS A 541 -10.00 -12.64 -0.05
N LEU A 542 -10.03 -11.35 0.24
CA LEU A 542 -9.54 -10.35 -0.69
C LEU A 542 -8.03 -10.49 -0.90
N PRO A 543 -7.53 -10.31 -2.13
CA PRO A 543 -6.11 -10.27 -2.41
C PRO A 543 -5.43 -9.22 -1.51
N PHE A 544 -4.34 -9.61 -0.85
CA PHE A 544 -3.56 -8.71 0.02
C PHE A 544 -4.42 -8.01 1.07
N GLY A 545 -5.35 -8.76 1.65
CA GLY A 545 -6.32 -8.26 2.62
C GLY A 545 -7.11 -7.04 2.15
N GLY A 546 -7.31 -6.88 0.84
CA GLY A 546 -8.12 -5.82 0.27
C GLY A 546 -7.38 -4.51 0.00
N TYR A 547 -6.06 -4.43 0.16
CA TYR A 547 -5.30 -3.23 -0.22
C TYR A 547 -5.52 -2.89 -1.70
N GLY A 548 -5.88 -1.63 -1.98
CA GLY A 548 -6.27 -1.13 -3.30
C GLY A 548 -7.72 -1.43 -3.71
N LEU A 549 -8.40 -2.41 -3.09
CA LEU A 549 -9.82 -2.71 -3.32
C LEU A 549 -10.74 -2.01 -2.32
N LEU A 550 -10.35 -2.04 -1.04
CA LEU A 550 -11.04 -1.36 0.06
C LEU A 550 -10.56 0.09 0.23
N GLY A 551 -9.46 0.44 -0.45
CA GLY A 551 -8.73 1.70 -0.31
C GLY A 551 -7.23 1.47 -0.24
N MET A 552 -6.44 2.54 -0.32
CA MET A 552 -5.01 2.53 0.00
C MET A 552 -4.75 3.04 1.43
N CYS A 553 -3.48 3.22 1.78
CA CYS A 553 -3.05 3.71 3.09
C CYS A 553 -3.89 4.91 3.57
N ASN A 554 -4.08 5.91 2.69
CA ASN A 554 -4.71 7.18 3.01
C ASN A 554 -6.25 7.15 3.01
N ASP A 555 -6.91 6.19 2.33
CA ASP A 555 -8.37 6.12 2.24
C ASP A 555 -9.03 5.88 3.61
N ALA A 556 -8.48 4.99 4.43
CA ALA A 556 -9.06 4.68 5.74
C ALA A 556 -9.00 5.90 6.69
N ALA A 557 -7.92 6.68 6.63
CA ALA A 557 -7.80 7.92 7.38
C ALA A 557 -8.69 9.04 6.80
N ALA A 558 -8.81 9.11 5.48
CA ALA A 558 -9.69 10.06 4.81
C ALA A 558 -11.16 9.81 5.15
N LEU A 559 -11.58 8.55 5.26
CA LEU A 559 -12.93 8.17 5.69
C LEU A 559 -13.22 8.68 7.12
N ILE A 560 -12.27 8.54 8.04
CA ILE A 560 -12.39 9.05 9.41
C ILE A 560 -12.39 10.58 9.41
N ASP A 561 -11.48 11.23 8.70
CA ASP A 561 -11.40 12.69 8.61
C ASP A 561 -12.71 13.28 8.09
N PHE A 562 -13.29 12.67 7.04
CA PHE A 562 -14.58 13.07 6.50
C PHE A 562 -15.73 12.82 7.50
N ALA A 563 -15.73 11.70 8.22
CA ALA A 563 -16.74 11.42 9.24
C ALA A 563 -16.69 12.41 10.43
N VAL A 564 -15.49 12.87 10.79
CA VAL A 564 -15.28 13.84 11.88
C VAL A 564 -15.61 15.27 11.42
N ARG A 565 -15.08 15.70 10.27
CA ARG A 565 -15.12 17.11 9.85
C ARG A 565 -16.16 17.43 8.76
N GLY A 566 -16.71 16.42 8.09
CA GLY A 566 -17.58 16.58 6.92
C GLY A 566 -16.83 16.85 5.61
N GLU A 567 -15.50 16.87 5.63
CA GLU A 567 -14.63 17.10 4.48
C GLU A 567 -13.30 16.37 4.67
N THR A 568 -12.55 16.16 3.57
CA THR A 568 -11.17 15.68 3.64
C THR A 568 -10.31 16.32 2.56
N SER A 569 -9.03 16.53 2.88
CA SER A 569 -8.03 17.07 1.95
C SER A 569 -7.09 15.99 1.37
N SER A 570 -7.29 14.73 1.75
CA SER A 570 -6.49 13.59 1.30
C SER A 570 -6.68 13.32 -0.20
N TYR A 571 -5.57 13.03 -0.89
CA TYR A 571 -5.55 12.67 -2.30
C TYR A 571 -4.50 11.57 -2.58
N PRO A 572 -4.77 10.60 -3.47
CA PRO A 572 -6.04 10.34 -4.14
C PRO A 572 -6.96 9.47 -3.28
N LEU A 573 -8.27 9.51 -3.55
CA LEU A 573 -9.26 8.65 -2.91
C LEU A 573 -9.75 7.57 -3.89
N LEU A 574 -9.56 6.30 -3.53
CA LEU A 574 -9.74 5.14 -4.42
C LEU A 574 -11.02 4.36 -4.17
N SER A 575 -11.75 4.70 -3.12
CA SER A 575 -12.99 3.99 -2.79
C SER A 575 -13.98 4.03 -3.98
N THR A 576 -14.41 2.86 -4.48
CA THR A 576 -15.33 2.76 -5.64
C THR A 576 -16.19 1.50 -5.66
N GLY A 577 -17.37 1.62 -6.28
CA GLY A 577 -18.18 0.52 -6.79
C GLY A 577 -18.68 -0.45 -5.72
N LYS A 578 -18.54 -1.76 -6.00
CA LYS A 578 -19.07 -2.84 -5.15
C LYS A 578 -18.48 -2.82 -3.73
N TYR A 579 -17.23 -2.42 -3.55
CA TYR A 579 -16.59 -2.43 -2.23
C TYR A 579 -17.14 -1.35 -1.32
N LEU A 580 -17.47 -0.18 -1.85
CA LEU A 580 -18.12 0.87 -1.08
C LEU A 580 -19.48 0.41 -0.55
N MET A 581 -20.25 -0.30 -1.37
CA MET A 581 -21.52 -0.91 -0.96
C MET A 581 -21.32 -1.96 0.14
N HIS A 582 -20.26 -2.78 0.04
CA HIS A 582 -19.92 -3.74 1.09
C HIS A 582 -19.45 -3.04 2.37
N ILE A 583 -18.63 -1.99 2.29
CA ILE A 583 -18.21 -1.20 3.46
C ILE A 583 -19.44 -0.68 4.22
N VAL A 584 -20.40 -0.08 3.52
CA VAL A 584 -21.66 0.39 4.12
C VAL A 584 -22.44 -0.77 4.74
N ALA A 585 -22.60 -1.89 4.03
CA ALA A 585 -23.32 -3.05 4.54
C ALA A 585 -22.68 -3.64 5.81
N TYR A 586 -21.35 -3.73 5.86
CA TYR A 586 -20.61 -4.20 7.04
C TYR A 586 -20.72 -3.21 8.21
N PHE A 587 -20.74 -1.90 7.95
CA PHE A 587 -21.00 -0.91 8.99
C PHE A 587 -22.42 -1.04 9.56
N GLU A 588 -23.44 -1.18 8.71
CA GLU A 588 -24.83 -1.38 9.16
C GLU A 588 -24.99 -2.69 9.94
N GLU A 589 -24.34 -3.77 9.52
CA GLU A 589 -24.32 -5.04 10.26
C GLU A 589 -23.65 -4.86 11.64
N LEU A 590 -22.51 -4.17 11.69
CA LEU A 590 -21.80 -3.88 12.94
C LEU A 590 -22.66 -3.02 13.86
N LYS A 591 -23.33 -1.99 13.32
CA LYS A 591 -24.26 -1.11 14.04
C LYS A 591 -25.39 -1.92 14.68
N SER A 592 -26.06 -2.77 13.90
CA SER A 592 -27.17 -3.61 14.38
C SER A 592 -26.75 -4.45 15.59
N LYS A 593 -25.58 -5.10 15.51
CA LYS A 593 -25.04 -5.94 16.59
C LYS A 593 -24.65 -5.14 17.84
N LEU A 594 -24.09 -3.94 17.66
CA LEU A 594 -23.63 -3.12 18.79
C LEU A 594 -24.78 -2.36 19.45
N ASN A 595 -25.85 -2.04 18.72
CA ASN A 595 -27.00 -1.27 19.23
C ASN A 595 -27.75 -1.97 20.38
N GLU A 596 -27.61 -3.29 20.50
CA GLU A 596 -28.20 -4.09 21.58
C GLU A 596 -27.34 -4.11 22.86
N ILE A 597 -26.12 -3.57 22.82
CA ILE A 597 -25.15 -3.63 23.90
C ILE A 597 -25.15 -2.30 24.68
N GLU A 598 -25.31 -2.37 25.99
CA GLU A 598 -25.26 -1.17 26.84
C GLU A 598 -23.89 -0.47 26.75
N GLY A 599 -23.87 0.86 26.69
CA GLY A 599 -22.65 1.66 26.65
C GLY A 599 -22.02 1.86 25.26
N THR A 600 -22.64 1.35 24.19
CA THR A 600 -22.14 1.50 22.81
C THR A 600 -22.77 2.67 22.04
N VAL A 601 -23.61 3.49 22.67
CA VAL A 601 -24.35 4.58 21.99
C VAL A 601 -23.43 5.52 21.20
N ALA A 602 -22.28 5.90 21.77
CA ALA A 602 -21.30 6.73 21.08
C ALA A 602 -20.67 6.02 19.87
N ILE A 603 -20.45 4.71 19.97
CA ILE A 603 -19.95 3.89 18.86
C ILE A 603 -20.98 3.83 17.73
N VAL A 604 -22.25 3.58 18.06
CA VAL A 604 -23.35 3.53 17.09
C VAL A 604 -23.48 4.85 16.32
N ASN A 605 -23.41 5.98 17.02
CA ASN A 605 -23.43 7.30 16.39
C ASN A 605 -22.22 7.54 15.48
N ASP A 606 -21.04 7.03 15.83
CA ASP A 606 -19.86 7.12 14.97
C ASP A 606 -19.99 6.23 13.74
N ILE A 607 -20.63 5.07 13.84
CA ILE A 607 -20.92 4.23 12.68
C ILE A 607 -21.84 4.98 11.71
N ASP A 608 -22.86 5.69 12.18
CA ASP A 608 -23.73 6.50 11.32
C ASP A 608 -22.94 7.56 10.55
N LYS A 609 -21.98 8.22 11.20
CA LYS A 609 -21.06 9.16 10.55
C LYS A 609 -20.16 8.48 9.53
N LEU A 610 -19.65 7.28 9.82
CA LEU A 610 -18.81 6.50 8.90
C LEU A 610 -19.61 5.98 7.69
N VAL A 611 -20.86 5.58 7.87
CA VAL A 611 -21.78 5.22 6.77
C VAL A 611 -22.03 6.45 5.90
N TYR A 612 -22.33 7.59 6.51
CA TYR A 612 -22.49 8.84 5.78
C TYR A 612 -21.22 9.22 5.01
N ALA A 613 -20.05 9.12 5.64
CA ALA A 613 -18.77 9.39 5.00
C ALA A 613 -18.50 8.43 3.85
N ALA A 614 -18.70 7.12 4.02
CA ALA A 614 -18.54 6.14 2.95
C ALA A 614 -19.47 6.44 1.76
N ALA A 615 -20.70 6.91 2.00
CA ALA A 615 -21.64 7.24 0.94
C ALA A 615 -21.35 8.57 0.21
N ASN A 616 -20.70 9.54 0.88
CA ASN A 616 -20.58 10.91 0.38
C ASN A 616 -19.14 11.39 0.14
N MET A 617 -18.13 10.65 0.59
CA MET A 617 -16.73 11.01 0.37
C MET A 617 -16.43 11.02 -1.14
N PRO A 618 -15.73 12.06 -1.65
CA PRO A 618 -15.41 12.14 -3.06
C PRO A 618 -14.47 11.01 -3.50
N THR A 619 -14.48 10.70 -4.79
CA THR A 619 -13.57 9.73 -5.42
C THR A 619 -12.71 10.41 -6.48
N ASP A 620 -11.44 10.01 -6.57
CA ASP A 620 -10.49 10.49 -7.58
C ASP A 620 -10.36 9.51 -8.76
N LEU A 621 -11.13 8.42 -8.76
CA LEU A 621 -11.18 7.46 -9.87
C LEU A 621 -12.07 7.93 -11.01
N HIS A 622 -13.10 8.72 -10.70
CA HIS A 622 -14.11 9.21 -11.65
C HIS A 622 -14.21 10.74 -11.55
N ILE A 623 -13.18 11.40 -12.07
CA ILE A 623 -13.13 12.87 -12.11
C ILE A 623 -14.14 13.36 -13.17
N THR A 624 -15.11 14.16 -12.74
CA THR A 624 -16.11 14.80 -13.61
C THR A 624 -15.86 16.31 -13.64
N PRO A 625 -16.42 17.06 -14.60
CA PRO A 625 -16.33 18.51 -14.60
C PRO A 625 -16.84 19.19 -13.32
N SER A 626 -17.77 18.56 -12.59
CA SER A 626 -18.27 19.09 -11.30
C SER A 626 -17.37 18.71 -10.11
N SER A 627 -16.68 17.57 -10.15
CA SER A 627 -15.79 17.15 -9.06
C SER A 627 -14.33 17.61 -9.22
N ILE A 628 -13.92 18.01 -10.44
CA ILE A 628 -12.50 18.30 -10.75
C ILE A 628 -11.89 19.42 -9.91
N SER A 629 -12.66 20.46 -9.57
CA SER A 629 -12.18 21.55 -8.70
C SER A 629 -11.88 21.03 -7.29
N CYS A 630 -12.73 20.15 -6.77
CA CYS A 630 -12.56 19.52 -5.47
C CYS A 630 -11.35 18.56 -5.48
N THR A 631 -11.22 17.73 -6.51
CA THR A 631 -10.05 16.86 -6.72
C THR A 631 -8.74 17.66 -6.79
N ALA A 632 -8.70 18.71 -7.60
CA ALA A 632 -7.51 19.56 -7.73
C ALA A 632 -7.17 20.27 -6.41
N SER A 633 -8.16 20.70 -5.64
CA SER A 633 -7.95 21.30 -4.31
C SER A 633 -7.33 20.31 -3.32
N ARG A 634 -7.80 19.05 -3.28
CA ARG A 634 -7.20 18.00 -2.45
C ARG A 634 -5.78 17.63 -2.90
N TYR A 635 -5.54 17.56 -4.21
CA TYR A 635 -4.18 17.39 -4.75
C TYR A 635 -3.25 18.48 -4.23
N LEU A 636 -3.67 19.75 -4.33
CA LEU A 636 -2.86 20.90 -3.90
C LEU A 636 -2.59 20.90 -2.39
N ALA A 637 -3.55 20.43 -1.59
CA ALA A 637 -3.38 20.27 -0.15
C ALA A 637 -2.41 19.12 0.18
N THR A 638 -2.45 18.02 -0.56
CA THR A 638 -1.59 16.84 -0.32
C THR A 638 -0.16 17.05 -0.78
N TYR A 639 0.05 17.79 -1.87
CA TYR A 639 1.37 18.03 -2.48
C TYR A 639 1.78 19.51 -2.42
N ASP A 640 1.49 20.18 -1.31
CA ASP A 640 1.86 21.59 -1.10
C ASP A 640 3.38 21.83 -1.22
N LYS A 641 4.18 20.81 -0.87
CA LYS A 641 5.63 20.76 -1.00
C LYS A 641 6.03 19.81 -2.13
N ALA A 642 6.22 20.35 -3.33
CA ALA A 642 6.76 19.57 -4.44
C ALA A 642 8.21 19.15 -4.18
N VAL A 643 8.46 17.83 -4.15
CA VAL A 643 9.82 17.25 -4.13
C VAL A 643 10.33 17.00 -5.55
N PHE A 644 9.43 16.57 -6.45
CA PHE A 644 9.77 16.23 -7.82
C PHE A 644 9.37 17.36 -8.78
N GLN A 645 10.17 17.58 -9.82
CA GLN A 645 9.90 18.58 -10.84
C GLN A 645 8.50 18.39 -11.47
N LEU A 646 8.13 17.14 -11.72
CA LEU A 646 6.83 16.78 -12.30
C LEU A 646 5.65 17.16 -11.40
N THR A 647 5.84 17.14 -10.08
CA THR A 647 4.84 17.57 -9.10
C THR A 647 4.66 19.08 -9.16
N THR A 648 5.74 19.87 -9.27
CA THR A 648 5.66 21.34 -9.43
C THR A 648 4.81 21.74 -10.63
N GLU A 649 5.05 21.12 -11.78
CA GLU A 649 4.31 21.39 -13.02
C GLU A 649 2.84 20.94 -12.89
N SER A 650 2.61 19.82 -12.22
CA SER A 650 1.25 19.32 -11.95
C SER A 650 0.48 20.25 -11.00
N ILE A 651 1.15 20.86 -10.01
CA ILE A 651 0.55 21.88 -9.13
C ILE A 651 0.09 23.10 -9.93
N GLU A 652 0.88 23.56 -10.91
CA GLU A 652 0.50 24.69 -11.77
C GLU A 652 -0.78 24.36 -12.54
N ILE A 653 -0.83 23.20 -13.19
CA ILE A 653 -2.01 22.74 -13.92
C ILE A 653 -3.23 22.56 -12.99
N MET A 654 -3.04 22.02 -11.79
CA MET A 654 -4.12 21.87 -10.82
C MET A 654 -4.66 23.22 -10.34
N LYS A 655 -3.80 24.23 -10.12
CA LYS A 655 -4.24 25.61 -9.80
C LYS A 655 -5.07 26.22 -10.92
N GLU A 656 -4.62 26.09 -12.18
CA GLU A 656 -5.39 26.53 -13.34
C GLU A 656 -6.74 25.82 -13.46
N THR A 657 -6.75 24.52 -13.16
CA THR A 657 -7.95 23.68 -13.16
C THR A 657 -8.96 24.15 -12.12
N VAL A 658 -8.53 24.44 -10.88
CA VAL A 658 -9.40 25.03 -9.84
C VAL A 658 -10.00 26.34 -10.36
N GLU A 659 -9.18 27.28 -10.84
CA GLU A 659 -9.67 28.59 -11.29
C GLU A 659 -10.66 28.51 -12.45
N ARG A 660 -10.44 27.58 -13.39
CA ARG A 660 -11.29 27.39 -14.56
C ARG A 660 -12.63 26.74 -14.22
N TYR A 661 -12.62 25.77 -13.30
CA TYR A 661 -13.79 24.94 -12.99
C TYR A 661 -14.53 25.34 -11.70
N LYS A 662 -14.02 26.27 -10.89
CA LYS A 662 -14.68 26.73 -9.65
C LYS A 662 -16.13 27.20 -9.80
N LYS A 663 -16.52 27.65 -11.00
CA LYS A 663 -17.90 28.09 -11.28
C LYS A 663 -18.90 26.93 -11.47
N TYR A 664 -18.41 25.70 -11.51
CA TYR A 664 -19.20 24.47 -11.67
C TYR A 664 -19.16 23.57 -10.43
N ALA A 665 -18.37 23.95 -9.42
CA ALA A 665 -18.38 23.37 -8.08
C ALA A 665 -19.42 24.14 -7.25
#